data_AF-A0A819IB65-F1
#
_entry.id   AF-A0A819IB65-F1
#
_cell.length_a   1.000
_cell.length_b   1.000
_cell.length_c   1.000
_cell.angle_alpha   90.00
_cell.angle_beta   90.00
_cell.angle_gamma   90.00
#
_symmetry.space_group_name_H-M   'P 1'
#
loop_
_entity.id
_entity.type
_entity.pdbx_description
1 polymer ?
#
loop_
_entity_poly.entity_id
_entity_poly.type
_entity_poly.pdbx_seq_one_letter_code
_entity_poly.pdbx_strand_id
1 'polypeptide(L)'
;MQIFWLFIIITLIKAEDHQFKCPPTKPSIQPLLDDAYIPGAAIMVVKPNEVIYEEGIGCHSPPISEPRQTIDPLTSIFVLGSISKTFIVVAAMQMVELNRLNLDTDINEYLPSLMKIVHPQYPNISITTRHLLTHTSGIGTNFEEELTHYLPGDSFTQTNLGNVIQKYLSNEKSWLPIPPGNKTFYSNMGACLAAFIVERVAGVSFEHYVQDKILKPLDIDEKKGGYRLKSNGGIQWPKPIVSSSKAISDLISRVLDDAPAANLFHVSIKANLAINGKDVFELSNGSTSGSILISASTGVAAAWAFNYYLKYIVNSSVYWSGKNIRISNSTLFPIAKPIRIIANDLYRWYGNPCTFSYSAAFWNFSRWEKEIDWMAMNGINLVYATTGIEYIYNKVFLQMGFPQSELDDYFTGPAFLAWSRMGNLQKHGGPLSNNWHQSQFQLAKQIIQRMTDIGIIPVLPAFTGFMPRTAPLRFPSAIFHYSSDWVGFGCNESCLSYLDPTDPFFQKVGIELLNETINMLNLTSHYYSCDLFNEMTPPISDLEYLADVNAGIFQVMQTVDPNAVWIMQAWLFLSSFWTLDRVRSYLSKVPIGRLILLDLYSEALPQYLLFESFYGHYYIWNMLHDFGGNNFLFGSLISITNGPQSARNFSGDHMIGVGITMEGINQNEIMYEFALEQSWRSPLNNIELNDWLIGFVIRRYTGDHSIPNSALSAWKLLGNSVYLRNVHADRPIILSRPRLNIEQNIYFDIQCLFLAWELLVNASNELNSDLFRYDLVDITKEILQYKFVNVYIQFMSAYNQSDLYGVSTQAAILVDILTDIELVLASDRRFLLGNWIQDALQFAQNEENIHFYNFNAKLQVSIWGNNYTLQLYDYANKFWSGLIENYYAQRWNVFFDVVIKSLIEGHPIDSNLLNKRLFLEAELPFFMLDIKKYPTNTQGDSIMIVRQLFNKYHSSLNDFFLKVKTTRKIFPLKYYFDET
;
A
#
# COMPACT_ATOMS: atom_id res chain seq x y z
N MET A 1 -49.12 -7.26 8.56
CA MET A 1 -48.75 -6.21 7.58
C MET A 1 -49.35 -6.62 6.25
N GLN A 2 -50.37 -5.91 5.74
CA GLN A 2 -51.02 -6.26 4.47
C GLN A 2 -50.09 -5.90 3.30
N ILE A 3 -49.71 -6.91 2.53
CA ILE A 3 -48.78 -6.82 1.38
C ILE A 3 -49.60 -6.49 0.13
N PHE A 4 -49.36 -5.34 -0.48
CA PHE A 4 -49.93 -4.98 -1.78
C PHE A 4 -49.13 -5.65 -2.91
N TRP A 5 -49.80 -6.51 -3.67
CA TRP A 5 -49.28 -7.09 -4.90
C TRP A 5 -49.66 -6.22 -6.10
N LEU A 6 -48.67 -5.84 -6.92
CA LEU A 6 -48.91 -5.16 -8.19
C LEU A 6 -49.11 -6.23 -9.29
N PHE A 7 -50.29 -6.28 -9.90
CA PHE A 7 -50.55 -7.09 -11.10
C PHE A 7 -50.42 -6.19 -12.34
N ILE A 8 -49.46 -6.50 -13.23
CA ILE A 8 -49.45 -5.96 -14.61
C ILE A 8 -49.92 -7.09 -15.53
N ILE A 9 -51.09 -6.92 -16.13
CA ILE A 9 -51.59 -7.79 -17.19
C ILE A 9 -51.06 -7.24 -18.52
N ILE A 10 -50.05 -7.89 -19.11
CA ILE A 10 -49.69 -7.67 -20.51
C ILE A 10 -50.51 -8.65 -21.35
N THR A 11 -51.69 -8.22 -21.79
CA THR A 11 -52.43 -8.94 -22.85
C THR A 11 -51.89 -8.54 -24.22
N LEU A 12 -51.12 -9.43 -24.85
CA LEU A 12 -50.86 -9.38 -26.29
C LEU A 12 -52.14 -9.81 -27.02
N ILE A 13 -53.01 -8.85 -27.32
CA ILE A 13 -54.17 -9.06 -28.18
C ILE A 13 -53.65 -9.04 -29.62
N LYS A 14 -53.83 -10.15 -30.36
CA LYS A 14 -53.72 -10.12 -31.83
C LYS A 14 -54.74 -9.11 -32.33
N ALA A 15 -54.27 -8.01 -32.89
CA ALA A 15 -55.12 -6.99 -33.47
C ALA A 15 -55.84 -7.55 -34.71
N GLU A 16 -57.01 -8.15 -34.51
CA GLU A 16 -58.09 -8.01 -35.47
C GLU A 16 -58.77 -6.67 -35.16
N ASP A 17 -58.76 -5.76 -36.14
CA ASP A 17 -59.40 -4.44 -36.29
C ASP A 17 -60.44 -3.96 -35.25
N HIS A 18 -60.13 -4.02 -33.96
CA HIS A 18 -60.82 -3.24 -32.94
C HIS A 18 -60.12 -1.89 -32.84
N GLN A 19 -60.71 -0.88 -33.50
CA GLN A 19 -60.41 0.52 -33.20
C GLN A 19 -60.49 0.73 -31.68
N PHE A 20 -59.34 0.92 -31.01
CA PHE A 20 -59.27 1.35 -29.62
C PHE A 20 -59.97 2.72 -29.53
N LYS A 21 -61.26 2.74 -29.17
CA LYS A 21 -62.14 3.90 -29.33
C LYS A 21 -62.04 4.97 -28.24
N CYS A 22 -61.25 4.77 -27.18
CA CYS A 22 -60.78 5.82 -26.27
C CYS A 22 -59.70 5.23 -25.35
N PRO A 23 -58.59 5.94 -25.07
CA PRO A 23 -57.74 5.60 -23.93
C PRO A 23 -58.55 5.74 -22.63
N PRO A 24 -58.29 4.89 -21.61
CA PRO A 24 -59.00 4.98 -20.34
C PRO A 24 -58.73 6.36 -19.73
N THR A 25 -59.77 7.07 -19.32
CA THR A 25 -59.65 8.44 -18.79
C THR A 25 -59.44 8.40 -17.27
N LYS A 26 -58.81 9.43 -16.69
CA LYS A 26 -58.63 9.56 -15.24
C LYS A 26 -59.91 9.28 -14.42
N PRO A 27 -61.12 9.75 -14.79
CA PRO A 27 -62.36 9.40 -14.11
C PRO A 27 -62.75 7.92 -14.13
N SER A 28 -62.29 7.16 -15.13
CA SER A 28 -62.55 5.71 -15.23
C SER A 28 -61.55 4.84 -14.47
N ILE A 29 -60.37 5.37 -14.16
CA ILE A 29 -59.27 4.62 -13.52
C ILE A 29 -59.17 4.94 -12.03
N GLN A 30 -59.47 6.19 -11.63
CA GLN A 30 -59.44 6.61 -10.22
C GLN A 30 -60.26 5.67 -9.31
N PRO A 31 -61.50 5.27 -9.65
CA PRO A 31 -62.26 4.35 -8.80
C PRO A 31 -61.60 2.97 -8.65
N LEU A 32 -60.91 2.47 -9.69
CA LEU A 32 -60.20 1.18 -9.64
C LEU A 32 -58.96 1.25 -8.75
N LEU A 33 -58.24 2.37 -8.78
CA LEU A 33 -57.10 2.60 -7.89
C LEU A 33 -57.57 2.74 -6.44
N ASP A 34 -58.69 3.44 -6.21
CA ASP A 34 -59.27 3.61 -4.88
C ASP A 34 -59.77 2.27 -4.30
N ASP A 35 -60.49 1.46 -5.10
CA ASP A 35 -60.97 0.12 -4.71
C ASP A 35 -59.81 -0.85 -4.43
N ALA A 36 -58.70 -0.73 -5.17
CA ALA A 36 -57.50 -1.53 -4.99
C ALA A 36 -56.53 -0.94 -3.93
N TYR A 37 -56.89 0.18 -3.29
CA TYR A 37 -56.05 0.93 -2.35
C TYR A 37 -54.65 1.27 -2.90
N ILE A 38 -54.54 1.50 -4.21
CA ILE A 38 -53.30 1.90 -4.88
C ILE A 38 -53.18 3.43 -4.80
N PRO A 39 -52.12 3.99 -4.17
CA PRO A 39 -52.04 5.43 -3.88
C PRO A 39 -51.92 6.30 -5.13
N GLY A 40 -51.42 5.74 -6.23
CA GLY A 40 -51.38 6.39 -7.53
C GLY A 40 -50.73 5.52 -8.60
N ALA A 41 -50.86 5.93 -9.86
CA ALA A 41 -50.34 5.25 -11.04
C ALA A 41 -49.91 6.25 -12.13
N ALA A 42 -48.93 5.85 -12.94
CA ALA A 42 -48.58 6.51 -14.20
C ALA A 42 -48.98 5.58 -15.36
N ILE A 43 -49.62 6.12 -16.39
CA ILE A 43 -50.13 5.35 -17.52
C ILE A 43 -49.65 6.00 -18.80
N MET A 44 -49.08 5.19 -19.70
CA MET A 44 -48.65 5.62 -21.02
C MET A 44 -49.08 4.59 -22.07
N VAL A 45 -49.66 5.07 -23.18
CA VAL A 45 -50.01 4.25 -24.34
C VAL A 45 -49.24 4.77 -25.55
N VAL A 46 -48.46 3.88 -26.15
CA VAL A 46 -47.55 4.21 -27.25
C VAL A 46 -47.89 3.43 -28.51
N LYS A 47 -47.83 4.12 -29.66
CA LYS A 47 -47.72 3.53 -30.99
C LYS A 47 -46.25 3.63 -31.44
N PRO A 48 -45.84 2.94 -32.52
CA PRO A 48 -44.44 2.88 -32.95
C PRO A 48 -43.72 4.24 -33.05
N ASN A 49 -44.43 5.32 -33.38
CA ASN A 49 -43.85 6.65 -33.58
C ASN A 49 -44.49 7.77 -32.74
N GLU A 50 -45.43 7.45 -31.84
CA GLU A 50 -46.16 8.48 -31.07
C GLU A 50 -46.66 7.98 -29.71
N VAL A 51 -46.57 8.82 -28.69
CA VAL A 51 -47.32 8.66 -27.43
C VAL A 51 -48.73 9.19 -27.68
N ILE A 52 -49.75 8.36 -27.50
CA ILE A 52 -51.15 8.72 -27.78
C ILE A 52 -51.97 8.94 -26.51
N TYR A 53 -51.44 8.56 -25.35
CA TYR A 53 -52.03 8.82 -24.05
C TYR A 53 -50.95 8.79 -22.96
N GLU A 54 -51.03 9.72 -22.02
CA GLU A 54 -50.09 9.88 -20.91
C GLU A 54 -50.81 10.55 -19.74
N GLU A 55 -50.84 9.91 -18.56
CA GLU A 55 -51.55 10.45 -17.40
C GLU A 55 -50.93 9.97 -16.08
N GLY A 56 -50.78 10.91 -15.14
CA GLY A 56 -50.47 10.65 -13.73
C GLY A 56 -51.73 10.77 -12.85
N ILE A 57 -52.03 9.72 -12.10
CA ILE A 57 -53.20 9.62 -11.24
C ILE A 57 -52.75 9.36 -9.80
N GLY A 58 -53.31 10.08 -8.83
CA GLY A 58 -52.97 9.90 -7.41
C GLY A 58 -51.61 10.46 -7.00
N CYS A 59 -51.05 9.92 -5.92
CA CYS A 59 -49.84 10.38 -5.24
C CYS A 59 -48.85 9.22 -5.01
N HIS A 60 -47.61 9.56 -4.69
CA HIS A 60 -46.57 8.58 -4.36
C HIS A 60 -46.85 7.77 -3.06
N SER A 61 -47.78 8.22 -2.22
CA SER A 61 -48.02 7.64 -0.89
C SER A 61 -49.52 7.66 -0.52
N PRO A 62 -49.97 6.72 0.34
CA PRO A 62 -51.36 6.68 0.82
C PRO A 62 -51.75 7.96 1.59
N PRO A 63 -53.06 8.20 1.84
CA PRO A 63 -53.58 9.44 2.43
C PRO A 63 -53.14 9.82 3.86
N ILE A 64 -52.16 9.12 4.43
CA ILE A 64 -51.77 9.17 5.84
C ILE A 64 -50.57 10.10 6.07
N SER A 65 -49.91 10.58 5.00
CA SER A 65 -48.74 11.47 5.04
C SER A 65 -48.95 12.75 4.21
N GLU A 66 -48.96 13.91 4.86
CA GLU A 66 -48.96 15.24 4.20
C GLU A 66 -47.58 15.91 4.40
N PRO A 67 -47.03 16.63 3.39
CA PRO A 67 -47.60 16.92 2.07
C PRO A 67 -47.40 15.76 1.08
N ARG A 68 -48.40 15.52 0.20
CA ARG A 68 -48.34 14.46 -0.81
C ARG A 68 -47.70 14.93 -2.11
N GLN A 69 -46.74 14.17 -2.63
CA GLN A 69 -46.21 14.35 -3.97
C GLN A 69 -47.14 13.68 -5.00
N THR A 70 -47.63 14.44 -5.97
CA THR A 70 -48.45 13.93 -7.08
C THR A 70 -47.60 13.13 -8.06
N ILE A 71 -48.17 12.10 -8.68
CA ILE A 71 -47.48 11.35 -9.73
C ILE A 71 -47.45 12.14 -11.03
N ASP A 72 -46.25 12.27 -11.60
CA ASP A 72 -45.97 12.77 -12.93
C ASP A 72 -45.62 11.57 -13.83
N PRO A 73 -46.35 11.33 -14.93
CA PRO A 73 -46.12 10.17 -15.78
C PRO A 73 -44.77 10.16 -16.51
N LEU A 74 -44.06 11.29 -16.61
CA LEU A 74 -42.75 11.40 -17.26
C LEU A 74 -41.58 11.40 -16.28
N THR A 75 -41.81 11.82 -15.04
CA THR A 75 -40.71 12.07 -14.09
C THR A 75 -40.81 11.25 -12.80
N SER A 76 -41.97 10.71 -12.45
CA SER A 76 -42.11 9.84 -11.28
C SER A 76 -41.44 8.49 -11.51
N ILE A 77 -40.52 8.14 -10.62
CA ILE A 77 -39.77 6.87 -10.67
C ILE A 77 -40.53 5.78 -9.90
N PHE A 78 -40.69 4.61 -10.53
CA PHE A 78 -41.27 3.41 -9.94
C PHE A 78 -40.23 2.29 -9.84
N VAL A 79 -40.36 1.44 -8.82
CA VAL A 79 -39.54 0.22 -8.72
C VAL A 79 -39.98 -0.77 -9.80
N LEU A 80 -39.09 -1.08 -10.75
CA LEU A 80 -39.40 -1.94 -11.91
C LEU A 80 -39.62 -3.43 -11.56
N GLY A 81 -39.09 -3.88 -10.42
CA GLY A 81 -39.21 -5.27 -9.98
C GLY A 81 -38.78 -6.26 -11.06
N SER A 82 -39.65 -7.21 -11.40
CA SER A 82 -39.34 -8.29 -12.35
C SER A 82 -39.07 -7.83 -13.78
N ILE A 83 -39.50 -6.63 -14.17
CA ILE A 83 -39.23 -6.05 -15.49
C ILE A 83 -37.71 -5.88 -15.70
N SER A 84 -36.94 -5.74 -14.61
CA SER A 84 -35.47 -5.65 -14.67
C SER A 84 -34.80 -6.86 -15.34
N LYS A 85 -35.44 -8.04 -15.36
CA LYS A 85 -34.90 -9.24 -16.03
C LYS A 85 -34.76 -9.07 -17.54
N THR A 86 -35.51 -8.17 -18.16
CA THR A 86 -35.35 -7.86 -19.59
C THR A 86 -33.96 -7.31 -19.89
N PHE A 87 -33.38 -6.49 -18.99
CA PHE A 87 -32.01 -6.00 -19.15
C PHE A 87 -30.96 -7.11 -19.02
N ILE A 88 -31.20 -8.09 -18.12
CA ILE A 88 -30.34 -9.28 -17.99
C ILE A 88 -30.33 -10.07 -19.30
N VAL A 89 -31.52 -10.31 -19.88
CA VAL A 89 -31.64 -11.03 -21.15
C VAL A 89 -30.93 -10.27 -22.27
N VAL A 90 -31.16 -8.97 -22.42
CA VAL A 90 -30.50 -8.16 -23.46
C VAL A 90 -28.98 -8.19 -23.30
N ALA A 91 -28.47 -8.00 -22.09
CA ALA A 91 -27.03 -8.02 -21.83
C ALA A 91 -26.40 -9.40 -22.10
N ALA A 92 -27.08 -10.49 -21.73
CA ALA A 92 -26.64 -11.84 -22.05
C ALA A 92 -26.63 -12.09 -23.56
N MET A 93 -27.65 -11.62 -24.29
CA MET A 93 -27.67 -11.75 -25.75
C MET A 93 -26.59 -10.90 -26.44
N GLN A 94 -26.27 -9.70 -25.92
CA GLN A 94 -25.11 -8.94 -26.40
C GLN A 94 -23.79 -9.69 -26.18
N MET A 95 -23.63 -10.42 -25.06
CA MET A 95 -22.45 -11.28 -24.85
C MET A 95 -22.39 -12.47 -25.82
N VAL A 96 -23.54 -13.00 -26.22
CA VAL A 96 -23.64 -14.03 -27.27
C VAL A 96 -23.22 -13.46 -28.62
N GLU A 97 -23.71 -12.28 -29.00
CA GLU A 97 -23.32 -11.58 -30.24
C GLU A 97 -21.80 -11.29 -30.30
N LEU A 98 -21.19 -11.03 -29.14
CA LEU A 98 -19.75 -10.82 -29.01
C LEU A 98 -18.91 -12.11 -28.95
N ASN A 99 -19.53 -13.29 -29.09
CA ASN A 99 -18.90 -14.60 -28.92
C ASN A 99 -18.21 -14.80 -27.56
N ARG A 100 -18.63 -14.08 -26.51
CA ARG A 100 -18.09 -14.19 -25.13
C ARG A 100 -18.93 -15.10 -24.25
N LEU A 101 -20.15 -15.43 -24.68
CA LEU A 101 -21.08 -16.31 -23.98
C LEU A 101 -21.74 -17.26 -24.97
N ASN A 102 -21.82 -18.54 -24.64
CA ASN A 102 -22.62 -19.52 -25.36
C ASN A 102 -23.78 -19.97 -24.45
N LEU A 103 -25.00 -19.93 -24.97
CA LEU A 103 -26.21 -20.22 -24.20
C LEU A 103 -26.30 -21.68 -23.73
N ASP A 104 -25.63 -22.60 -24.41
CA ASP A 104 -25.73 -24.04 -24.21
C ASP A 104 -24.49 -24.64 -23.52
N THR A 105 -23.48 -23.82 -23.23
CA THR A 105 -22.34 -24.21 -22.40
C THR A 105 -22.74 -24.30 -20.93
N ASP A 106 -22.12 -25.23 -20.20
CA ASP A 106 -22.25 -25.35 -18.75
C ASP A 106 -21.85 -24.03 -18.09
N ILE A 107 -22.70 -23.49 -17.21
CA ILE A 107 -22.45 -22.23 -16.53
C ILE A 107 -21.13 -22.22 -15.74
N ASN A 108 -20.67 -23.39 -15.27
CA ASN A 108 -19.44 -23.50 -14.48
C ASN A 108 -18.18 -23.12 -15.28
N GLU A 109 -18.22 -23.11 -16.61
CA GLU A 109 -17.13 -22.60 -17.46
C GLU A 109 -16.96 -21.08 -17.37
N TYR A 110 -18.00 -20.36 -16.91
CA TYR A 110 -18.01 -18.90 -16.77
C TYR A 110 -17.85 -18.43 -15.32
N LEU A 111 -17.90 -19.37 -14.35
CA LEU A 111 -17.83 -19.08 -12.92
C LEU A 111 -16.39 -19.23 -12.39
N PRO A 112 -16.03 -18.54 -11.28
CA PRO A 112 -14.74 -18.75 -10.62
C PRO A 112 -14.53 -20.21 -10.21
N SER A 113 -13.29 -20.69 -10.21
CA SER A 113 -12.94 -22.10 -9.92
C SER A 113 -13.39 -22.60 -8.54
N LEU A 114 -13.57 -21.69 -7.57
CA LEU A 114 -14.07 -22.01 -6.22
C LEU A 114 -15.60 -22.00 -6.12
N MET A 115 -16.32 -21.51 -7.13
CA MET A 115 -17.78 -21.47 -7.19
C MET A 115 -18.28 -22.55 -8.15
N LYS A 116 -18.69 -23.70 -7.61
CA LYS A 116 -19.25 -24.80 -8.40
C LYS A 116 -20.74 -24.95 -8.11
N ILE A 117 -21.58 -24.76 -9.13
CA ILE A 117 -23.03 -24.87 -9.04
C ILE A 117 -23.48 -26.14 -9.75
N VAL A 118 -24.05 -27.07 -8.99
CA VAL A 118 -24.53 -28.36 -9.48
C VAL A 118 -25.88 -28.66 -8.85
N HIS A 119 -26.83 -29.14 -9.64
CA HIS A 119 -28.12 -29.55 -9.12
C HIS A 119 -27.96 -30.76 -8.19
N PRO A 120 -28.38 -30.72 -6.92
CA PRO A 120 -28.09 -31.78 -5.95
C PRO A 120 -28.69 -33.14 -6.33
N GLN A 121 -29.92 -33.14 -6.87
CA GLN A 121 -30.61 -34.36 -7.31
C GLN A 121 -30.29 -34.80 -8.75
N TYR A 122 -29.70 -33.93 -9.58
CA TYR A 122 -29.42 -34.20 -10.99
C TYR A 122 -27.99 -33.74 -11.37
N PRO A 123 -26.95 -34.24 -10.69
CA PRO A 123 -25.59 -33.70 -10.81
C PRO A 123 -24.93 -33.94 -12.17
N ASN A 124 -25.47 -34.86 -12.97
CA ASN A 124 -24.97 -35.20 -14.31
C ASN A 124 -25.63 -34.38 -15.44
N ILE A 125 -26.55 -33.46 -15.11
CA ILE A 125 -27.21 -32.58 -16.07
C ILE A 125 -26.70 -31.16 -15.86
N SER A 126 -25.95 -30.65 -16.82
CA SER A 126 -25.42 -29.30 -16.78
C SER A 126 -26.53 -28.25 -16.77
N ILE A 127 -26.35 -27.22 -15.94
CA ILE A 127 -27.16 -26.00 -15.99
C ILE A 127 -26.49 -25.09 -17.02
N THR A 128 -27.27 -24.51 -17.93
CA THR A 128 -26.77 -23.64 -19.00
C THR A 128 -27.35 -22.25 -18.83
N THR A 129 -26.74 -21.24 -19.46
CA THR A 129 -27.29 -19.87 -19.42
C THR A 129 -28.68 -19.80 -20.07
N ARG A 130 -28.96 -20.66 -21.07
CA ARG A 130 -30.32 -20.83 -21.61
C ARG A 130 -31.31 -21.25 -20.54
N HIS A 131 -30.94 -22.21 -19.68
CA HIS A 131 -31.82 -22.67 -18.61
C HIS A 131 -32.12 -21.55 -17.61
N LEU A 132 -31.14 -20.71 -17.30
CA LEU A 132 -31.32 -19.56 -16.41
C LEU A 132 -32.27 -18.52 -17.01
N LEU A 133 -32.04 -18.10 -18.27
CA LEU A 133 -32.83 -17.06 -18.94
C LEU A 133 -34.26 -17.51 -19.27
N THR A 134 -34.50 -18.82 -19.43
CA THR A 134 -35.83 -19.39 -19.71
C THR A 134 -36.54 -19.91 -18.46
N HIS A 135 -35.96 -19.70 -17.28
CA HIS A 135 -36.49 -20.20 -16.01
C HIS A 135 -36.72 -21.72 -16.01
N THR A 136 -35.81 -22.49 -16.61
CA THR A 136 -35.88 -23.97 -16.66
C THR A 136 -34.71 -24.65 -15.92
N SER A 137 -33.97 -23.93 -15.08
CA SER A 137 -32.75 -24.43 -14.43
C SER A 137 -32.95 -25.43 -13.28
N GLY A 138 -34.19 -25.60 -12.80
CA GLY A 138 -34.47 -26.35 -11.57
C GLY A 138 -34.20 -25.55 -10.28
N ILE A 139 -33.78 -24.28 -10.37
CA ILE A 139 -33.60 -23.40 -9.20
C ILE A 139 -34.97 -22.88 -8.77
N GLY A 140 -35.35 -23.16 -7.52
CA GLY A 140 -36.60 -22.71 -6.91
C GLY A 140 -36.56 -21.25 -6.46
N THR A 141 -37.74 -20.71 -6.15
CA THR A 141 -37.93 -19.39 -5.56
C THR A 141 -38.39 -19.57 -4.12
N ASN A 142 -37.58 -19.14 -3.17
CA ASN A 142 -37.92 -19.11 -1.75
C ASN A 142 -38.15 -17.66 -1.34
N PHE A 143 -39.38 -17.19 -1.44
CA PHE A 143 -39.70 -15.78 -1.19
C PHE A 143 -39.37 -15.32 0.23
N GLU A 144 -39.41 -16.17 1.26
CA GLU A 144 -39.05 -15.75 2.64
C GLU A 144 -37.54 -15.50 2.77
N GLU A 145 -36.71 -16.38 2.22
CA GLU A 145 -35.24 -16.25 2.21
C GLU A 145 -34.80 -15.14 1.23
N GLU A 146 -35.46 -15.01 0.08
CA GLU A 146 -35.30 -13.87 -0.82
C GLU A 146 -35.77 -12.56 -0.15
N LEU A 147 -36.82 -12.54 0.68
CA LEU A 147 -37.29 -11.34 1.39
C LEU A 147 -36.34 -10.88 2.48
N THR A 148 -35.60 -11.79 3.15
CA THR A 148 -34.44 -11.38 3.98
C THR A 148 -33.35 -10.67 3.17
N HIS A 149 -33.42 -10.81 1.84
CA HIS A 149 -32.61 -10.13 0.84
C HIS A 149 -33.41 -9.06 0.05
N TYR A 150 -34.55 -8.55 0.54
CA TYR A 150 -35.31 -7.48 -0.12
C TYR A 150 -35.92 -6.44 0.84
N LEU A 151 -35.75 -6.57 2.17
CA LEU A 151 -36.33 -5.62 3.13
C LEU A 151 -35.59 -4.28 3.16
N PRO A 152 -36.30 -3.14 3.21
CA PRO A 152 -35.70 -1.81 3.33
C PRO A 152 -35.13 -1.63 4.75
N GLY A 153 -33.81 -1.71 4.86
CA GLY A 153 -33.09 -1.58 6.13
C GLY A 153 -31.70 -2.21 6.09
N ASP A 154 -31.54 -3.27 5.29
CA ASP A 154 -30.23 -3.87 5.01
C ASP A 154 -29.63 -3.30 3.73
N SER A 155 -28.32 -3.07 3.77
CA SER A 155 -27.50 -2.48 2.73
C SER A 155 -27.44 -3.35 1.46
N PHE A 156 -28.48 -3.26 0.63
CA PHE A 156 -28.53 -3.82 -0.74
C PHE A 156 -27.52 -3.20 -1.73
N THR A 157 -26.49 -2.53 -1.25
CA THR A 157 -25.37 -2.00 -2.03
C THR A 157 -24.02 -2.60 -1.63
N GLN A 158 -23.99 -3.61 -0.73
CA GLN A 158 -22.74 -4.08 -0.12
C GLN A 158 -22.43 -5.59 -0.26
N THR A 159 -23.33 -6.43 -0.76
CA THR A 159 -23.06 -7.87 -0.93
C THR A 159 -22.66 -8.22 -2.35
N ASN A 160 -21.49 -8.85 -2.52
CA ASN A 160 -21.07 -9.49 -3.77
C ASN A 160 -22.19 -10.43 -4.28
N LEU A 161 -22.71 -10.18 -5.48
CA LEU A 161 -23.80 -10.95 -6.08
C LEU A 161 -23.50 -12.45 -6.11
N GLY A 162 -22.24 -12.82 -6.36
CA GLY A 162 -21.75 -14.19 -6.31
C GLY A 162 -21.91 -14.86 -4.94
N ASN A 163 -21.67 -14.13 -3.83
CA ASN A 163 -21.82 -14.67 -2.47
C ASN A 163 -23.28 -14.91 -2.11
N VAL A 164 -24.17 -14.00 -2.49
CA VAL A 164 -25.62 -14.17 -2.29
C VAL A 164 -26.11 -15.39 -3.05
N ILE A 165 -25.69 -15.55 -4.32
CA ILE A 165 -26.02 -16.71 -5.14
C ILE A 165 -25.46 -17.99 -4.51
N GLN A 166 -24.19 -18.00 -4.09
CA GLN A 166 -23.56 -19.18 -3.51
C GLN A 166 -24.21 -19.59 -2.18
N LYS A 167 -24.53 -18.63 -1.31
CA LYS A 167 -25.22 -18.88 -0.05
C LYS A 167 -26.63 -19.42 -0.28
N TYR A 168 -27.38 -18.85 -1.21
CA TYR A 168 -28.72 -19.32 -1.53
C TYR A 168 -28.70 -20.72 -2.14
N LEU A 169 -27.80 -20.99 -3.08
CA LEU A 169 -27.74 -22.27 -3.79
C LEU A 169 -27.07 -23.40 -3.00
N SER A 170 -26.38 -23.10 -1.89
CA SER A 170 -25.88 -24.12 -0.96
C SER A 170 -27.00 -24.75 -0.11
N ASN A 171 -28.15 -24.08 0.00
CA ASN A 171 -29.33 -24.62 0.66
C ASN A 171 -30.05 -25.61 -0.28
N GLU A 172 -30.20 -26.87 0.12
CA GLU A 172 -30.89 -27.89 -0.67
C GLU A 172 -32.35 -27.53 -0.98
N LYS A 173 -33.00 -26.72 -0.14
CA LYS A 173 -34.38 -26.26 -0.35
C LYS A 173 -34.53 -25.26 -1.49
N SER A 174 -33.43 -24.68 -1.95
CA SER A 174 -33.39 -23.76 -3.09
C SER A 174 -33.53 -24.47 -4.44
N TRP A 175 -33.60 -25.80 -4.44
CA TRP A 175 -33.65 -26.63 -5.64
C TRP A 175 -35.00 -27.35 -5.76
N LEU A 176 -35.58 -27.32 -6.95
CA LEU A 176 -36.77 -28.11 -7.26
C LEU A 176 -36.35 -29.55 -7.61
N PRO A 177 -37.19 -30.56 -7.34
CA PRO A 177 -36.91 -31.94 -7.74
C PRO A 177 -37.15 -32.17 -9.24
N ILE A 178 -36.72 -31.24 -10.10
CA ILE A 178 -36.96 -31.22 -11.54
C ILE A 178 -35.62 -31.07 -12.30
N PRO A 179 -35.32 -31.92 -13.29
CA PRO A 179 -34.10 -31.79 -14.08
C PRO A 179 -33.98 -30.43 -14.79
N PRO A 180 -32.77 -29.84 -14.88
CA PRO A 180 -32.53 -28.66 -15.71
C PRO A 180 -32.99 -28.88 -17.17
N GLY A 181 -33.66 -27.89 -17.74
CA GLY A 181 -34.22 -27.90 -19.11
C GLY A 181 -35.61 -28.53 -19.24
N ASN A 182 -36.20 -29.09 -18.17
CA ASN A 182 -37.43 -29.88 -18.29
C ASN A 182 -38.73 -29.05 -18.16
N LYS A 183 -38.83 -28.18 -17.15
CA LYS A 183 -40.04 -27.42 -16.85
C LYS A 183 -39.72 -25.99 -16.46
N THR A 184 -40.54 -25.06 -16.94
CA THR A 184 -40.44 -23.65 -16.55
C THR A 184 -40.95 -23.45 -15.13
N PHE A 185 -40.09 -22.88 -14.29
CA PHE A 185 -40.42 -22.40 -12.96
C PHE A 185 -39.71 -21.07 -12.72
N TYR A 186 -40.49 -20.01 -12.49
CA TYR A 186 -39.98 -18.67 -12.25
C TYR A 186 -38.93 -18.68 -11.12
N SER A 187 -37.78 -18.06 -11.37
CA SER A 187 -36.64 -18.05 -10.45
C SER A 187 -35.94 -16.70 -10.46
N ASN A 188 -36.03 -15.97 -9.34
CA ASN A 188 -35.25 -14.74 -9.15
C ASN A 188 -33.76 -15.06 -9.11
N MET A 189 -33.38 -16.07 -8.32
CA MET A 189 -31.98 -16.45 -8.18
C MET A 189 -31.38 -16.97 -9.50
N GLY A 190 -32.14 -17.69 -10.31
CA GLY A 190 -31.72 -18.08 -11.66
C GLY A 190 -31.39 -16.88 -12.55
N ALA A 191 -32.20 -15.82 -12.48
CA ALA A 191 -31.92 -14.57 -13.21
C ALA A 191 -30.71 -13.81 -12.63
N CYS A 192 -30.56 -13.75 -11.31
CA CYS A 192 -29.37 -13.16 -10.66
C CYS A 192 -28.09 -13.86 -11.09
N LEU A 193 -28.10 -15.20 -11.15
CA LEU A 193 -26.97 -15.97 -11.64
C LEU A 193 -26.65 -15.69 -13.12
N ALA A 194 -27.67 -15.48 -13.96
CA ALA A 194 -27.43 -15.04 -15.34
C ALA A 194 -26.79 -13.65 -15.42
N ALA A 195 -27.21 -12.70 -14.57
CA ALA A 195 -26.59 -11.38 -14.48
C ALA A 195 -25.11 -11.46 -14.01
N PHE A 196 -24.84 -12.32 -13.03
CA PHE A 196 -23.47 -12.57 -12.56
C PHE A 196 -22.59 -13.17 -13.66
N ILE A 197 -23.09 -14.13 -14.44
CA ILE A 197 -22.36 -14.66 -15.59
C ILE A 197 -22.04 -13.55 -16.59
N VAL A 198 -22.99 -12.66 -16.89
CA VAL A 198 -22.76 -11.50 -17.76
C VAL A 198 -21.66 -10.60 -17.21
N GLU A 199 -21.66 -10.28 -15.92
CA GLU A 199 -20.57 -9.52 -15.28
C GLU A 199 -19.21 -10.20 -15.45
N ARG A 200 -19.13 -11.50 -15.19
CA ARG A 200 -17.91 -12.30 -15.33
C ARG A 200 -17.39 -12.29 -16.76
N VAL A 201 -18.26 -12.51 -17.73
CA VAL A 201 -17.85 -12.54 -19.14
C VAL A 201 -17.65 -11.14 -19.70
N ALA A 202 -18.26 -10.08 -19.15
CA ALA A 202 -18.06 -8.71 -19.62
C ALA A 202 -16.75 -8.12 -19.11
N GLY A 203 -16.33 -8.46 -17.88
CA GLY A 203 -15.15 -7.90 -17.21
C GLY A 203 -15.40 -6.55 -16.54
N VAL A 204 -16.68 -6.18 -16.36
CA VAL A 204 -17.18 -5.00 -15.64
C VAL A 204 -18.44 -5.41 -14.88
N SER A 205 -18.84 -4.69 -13.83
CA SER A 205 -20.07 -5.00 -13.09
C SER A 205 -21.30 -5.02 -13.99
N PHE A 206 -22.29 -5.86 -13.66
CA PHE A 206 -23.53 -5.94 -14.44
C PHE A 206 -24.22 -4.58 -14.57
N GLU A 207 -24.23 -3.79 -13.49
CA GLU A 207 -24.81 -2.46 -13.44
C GLU A 207 -24.12 -1.51 -14.42
N HIS A 208 -22.78 -1.48 -14.44
CA HIS A 208 -22.02 -0.65 -15.37
C HIS A 208 -22.23 -1.11 -16.82
N TYR A 209 -22.30 -2.42 -17.06
CA TYR A 209 -22.58 -2.94 -18.39
C TYR A 209 -23.94 -2.47 -18.91
N VAL A 210 -25.00 -2.62 -18.11
CA VAL A 210 -26.35 -2.15 -18.47
C VAL A 210 -26.35 -0.64 -18.68
N GLN A 211 -25.70 0.14 -17.82
CA GLN A 211 -25.59 1.59 -17.95
C GLN A 211 -24.94 1.99 -19.29
N ASP A 212 -23.78 1.41 -19.61
CA ASP A 212 -22.96 1.84 -20.72
C ASP A 212 -23.40 1.26 -22.07
N LYS A 213 -23.92 0.03 -22.08
CA LYS A 213 -24.20 -0.72 -23.31
C LYS A 213 -25.69 -0.84 -23.64
N ILE A 214 -26.58 -0.47 -22.72
CA ILE A 214 -28.02 -0.53 -22.94
C ILE A 214 -28.67 0.84 -22.70
N LEU A 215 -28.52 1.42 -21.50
CA LEU A 215 -29.24 2.64 -21.12
C LEU A 215 -28.74 3.88 -21.85
N LYS A 216 -27.41 4.13 -21.86
CA LYS A 216 -26.81 5.27 -22.58
C LYS A 216 -27.14 5.26 -24.08
N PRO A 217 -27.00 4.14 -24.83
CA PRO A 217 -27.39 4.09 -26.25
C PRO A 217 -28.87 4.35 -26.51
N LEU A 218 -29.75 4.05 -25.54
CA LEU A 218 -31.19 4.28 -25.61
C LEU A 218 -31.62 5.67 -25.10
N ASP A 219 -30.66 6.52 -24.69
CA ASP A 219 -30.92 7.84 -24.09
C ASP A 219 -31.83 7.79 -22.85
N ILE A 220 -31.71 6.72 -22.06
CA ILE A 220 -32.42 6.54 -20.79
C ILE A 220 -31.53 7.07 -19.65
N ASP A 221 -31.92 8.18 -19.01
CA ASP A 221 -31.19 8.81 -17.89
C ASP A 221 -32.10 9.15 -16.68
N GLU A 222 -31.47 9.46 -15.53
CA GLU A 222 -32.16 9.79 -14.27
C GLU A 222 -33.02 11.07 -14.35
N LYS A 223 -32.76 11.97 -15.31
CA LYS A 223 -33.47 13.25 -15.48
C LYS A 223 -34.72 13.13 -16.35
N LYS A 224 -34.87 12.03 -17.09
CA LYS A 224 -35.99 11.74 -17.99
C LYS A 224 -36.89 10.59 -17.49
N GLY A 225 -36.92 10.34 -16.18
CA GLY A 225 -37.72 9.26 -15.57
C GLY A 225 -37.14 7.85 -15.73
N GLY A 226 -35.86 7.73 -16.11
CA GLY A 226 -35.18 6.46 -16.39
C GLY A 226 -34.55 5.75 -15.19
N TYR A 227 -34.09 4.51 -15.45
CA TYR A 227 -33.49 3.56 -14.51
C TYR A 227 -32.45 4.20 -13.59
N ARG A 228 -32.71 4.17 -12.28
CA ARG A 228 -31.77 4.60 -11.24
C ARG A 228 -31.08 3.36 -10.66
N LEU A 229 -29.85 3.11 -11.09
CA LEU A 229 -28.93 2.40 -10.22
C LEU A 229 -28.83 3.25 -8.94
N LYS A 230 -28.92 2.68 -7.75
CA LYS A 230 -28.47 3.40 -6.57
C LYS A 230 -27.01 3.75 -6.85
N SER A 231 -26.76 4.98 -7.32
CA SER A 231 -25.47 5.59 -7.17
C SER A 231 -25.21 5.50 -5.68
N ASN A 232 -24.11 4.85 -5.29
CA ASN A 232 -23.47 5.13 -4.02
C ASN A 232 -23.48 6.64 -3.96
N GLY A 233 -24.33 7.25 -3.11
CA GLY A 233 -24.51 8.69 -3.09
C GLY A 233 -23.12 9.28 -3.08
N GLY A 234 -22.71 9.88 -4.21
CA GLY A 234 -21.30 9.94 -4.61
C GLY A 234 -20.49 10.41 -3.42
N ILE A 235 -19.60 9.55 -2.90
CA ILE A 235 -18.84 9.87 -1.71
C ILE A 235 -18.08 11.14 -2.03
N GLN A 236 -18.48 12.23 -1.38
CA GLN A 236 -17.88 13.52 -1.59
C GLN A 236 -16.56 13.52 -0.82
N TRP A 237 -15.50 13.07 -1.48
CA TRP A 237 -14.16 13.16 -0.95
C TRP A 237 -13.84 14.61 -0.54
N PRO A 238 -13.10 14.81 0.56
CA PRO A 238 -12.60 16.13 0.92
C PRO A 238 -11.96 16.80 -0.29
N LYS A 239 -12.26 18.10 -0.50
CA LYS A 239 -11.76 18.84 -1.65
C LYS A 239 -10.21 18.83 -1.66
N PRO A 240 -9.58 18.73 -2.84
CA PRO A 240 -8.12 18.84 -2.95
C PRO A 240 -7.61 20.15 -2.33
N ILE A 241 -6.43 20.09 -1.71
CA ILE A 241 -5.75 21.27 -1.17
C ILE A 241 -5.38 22.20 -2.34
N VAL A 242 -5.68 23.50 -2.19
CA VAL A 242 -5.35 24.50 -3.20
C VAL A 242 -3.84 24.72 -3.22
N SER A 243 -3.17 24.15 -4.22
CA SER A 243 -1.73 24.26 -4.42
C SER A 243 -1.34 25.53 -5.19
N SER A 244 -0.14 26.03 -4.95
CA SER A 244 0.42 27.23 -5.59
C SER A 244 1.27 26.88 -6.81
N SER A 245 1.03 27.50 -7.97
CA SER A 245 1.93 27.38 -9.14
C SER A 245 3.36 27.78 -8.79
N LYS A 246 3.55 28.77 -7.90
CA LYS A 246 4.87 29.22 -7.46
C LYS A 246 5.63 28.11 -6.73
N ALA A 247 4.96 27.33 -5.88
CA ALA A 247 5.59 26.24 -5.14
C ALA A 247 6.18 25.16 -6.05
N ILE A 248 5.58 24.98 -7.24
CA ILE A 248 6.07 24.07 -8.30
C ILE A 248 7.19 24.71 -9.10
N SER A 249 7.11 26.01 -9.42
CA SER A 249 8.24 26.73 -10.04
C SER A 249 9.50 26.69 -9.17
N ASP A 250 9.35 26.87 -7.85
CA ASP A 250 10.46 26.78 -6.89
C ASP A 250 11.03 25.35 -6.83
N LEU A 251 10.18 24.32 -6.91
CA LEU A 251 10.59 22.92 -7.03
C LEU A 251 11.42 22.69 -8.31
N ILE A 252 10.93 23.14 -9.46
CA ILE A 252 11.64 23.00 -10.74
C ILE A 252 13.01 23.67 -10.65
N SER A 253 13.09 24.86 -10.04
CA SER A 253 14.35 25.56 -9.84
C SER A 253 15.35 24.77 -8.99
N ARG A 254 14.91 24.17 -7.87
CA ARG A 254 15.78 23.34 -7.01
C ARG A 254 16.20 22.03 -7.68
N VAL A 255 15.34 21.44 -8.50
CA VAL A 255 15.66 20.19 -9.18
C VAL A 255 16.67 20.41 -10.30
N LEU A 256 16.51 21.47 -11.09
CA LEU A 256 17.40 21.75 -12.22
C LEU A 256 18.75 22.32 -11.80
N ASP A 257 18.85 23.02 -10.67
CA ASP A 257 20.00 23.86 -10.31
C ASP A 257 20.38 24.89 -11.41
N ASP A 258 19.42 25.25 -12.27
CA ASP A 258 19.56 26.19 -13.39
C ASP A 258 18.31 27.08 -13.43
N ALA A 259 18.39 28.24 -12.76
CA ALA A 259 17.28 29.19 -12.67
C ALA A 259 16.83 29.72 -14.05
N PRO A 260 17.72 30.07 -15.00
CA PRO A 260 17.33 30.38 -16.38
C PRO A 260 16.51 29.28 -17.07
N ALA A 261 16.91 28.01 -16.97
CA ALA A 261 16.14 26.90 -17.54
C ALA A 261 14.80 26.70 -16.82
N ALA A 262 14.77 26.86 -15.49
CA ALA A 262 13.54 26.75 -14.70
C ALA A 262 12.49 27.80 -15.12
N ASN A 263 12.92 29.01 -15.48
CA ASN A 263 12.03 30.10 -15.93
C ASN A 263 11.35 29.83 -17.29
N LEU A 264 11.83 28.84 -18.04
CA LEU A 264 11.21 28.39 -19.29
C LEU A 264 10.05 27.41 -19.06
N PHE A 265 9.81 26.97 -17.82
CA PHE A 265 8.61 26.21 -17.45
C PHE A 265 7.52 27.14 -16.94
N HIS A 266 6.39 27.15 -17.64
CA HIS A 266 5.20 27.89 -17.24
C HIS A 266 4.18 26.93 -16.62
N VAL A 267 3.86 27.12 -15.33
CA VAL A 267 2.99 26.21 -14.57
C VAL A 267 1.61 26.84 -14.33
N SER A 268 0.56 26.13 -14.75
CA SER A 268 -0.84 26.51 -14.55
C SER A 268 -1.61 25.40 -13.84
N ILE A 269 -2.09 25.67 -12.62
CA ILE A 269 -2.89 24.73 -11.85
C ILE A 269 -4.38 25.07 -12.02
N LYS A 270 -5.17 24.10 -12.44
CA LYS A 270 -6.59 24.22 -12.81
C LYS A 270 -7.37 23.04 -12.25
N ALA A 271 -7.96 23.21 -11.06
CA ALA A 271 -8.67 22.14 -10.36
C ALA A 271 -9.80 21.48 -11.19
N ASN A 272 -10.42 22.22 -12.11
CA ASN A 272 -11.46 21.71 -13.02
C ASN A 272 -10.94 20.77 -14.13
N LEU A 273 -9.61 20.59 -14.26
CA LEU A 273 -9.04 19.55 -15.14
C LEU A 273 -9.21 18.14 -14.57
N ALA A 274 -9.39 18.00 -13.25
CA ALA A 274 -9.58 16.72 -12.60
C ALA A 274 -10.81 15.99 -13.16
N ILE A 275 -10.69 14.68 -13.36
CA ILE A 275 -11.79 13.83 -13.85
C ILE A 275 -12.15 12.85 -12.75
N ASN A 276 -13.38 12.94 -12.21
CA ASN A 276 -13.86 12.12 -11.10
C ASN A 276 -12.90 12.12 -9.90
N GLY A 277 -12.31 13.28 -9.59
CA GLY A 277 -11.32 13.44 -8.51
C GLY A 277 -9.91 12.95 -8.84
N LYS A 278 -9.71 12.28 -9.97
CA LYS A 278 -8.38 11.81 -10.41
C LYS A 278 -7.57 12.95 -10.98
N ASP A 279 -6.28 12.93 -10.67
CA ASP A 279 -5.33 13.93 -11.15
C ASP A 279 -5.13 13.87 -12.67
N VAL A 280 -4.96 15.03 -13.28
CA VAL A 280 -4.75 15.18 -14.73
C VAL A 280 -3.63 16.17 -14.96
N PHE A 281 -2.76 15.89 -15.94
CA PHE A 281 -1.83 16.88 -16.44
C PHE A 281 -1.79 16.91 -17.97
N GLU A 282 -1.36 18.05 -18.47
CA GLU A 282 -1.15 18.37 -19.88
C GLU A 282 0.24 19.04 -20.04
N LEU A 283 1.00 18.57 -21.03
CA LEU A 283 2.30 19.13 -21.42
C LEU A 283 2.26 19.57 -22.88
N SER A 284 2.71 20.79 -23.15
CA SER A 284 2.88 21.31 -24.52
C SER A 284 4.04 22.29 -24.60
N ASN A 285 4.46 22.65 -25.82
CA ASN A 285 5.31 23.82 -26.00
C ASN A 285 4.53 25.07 -25.55
N GLY A 286 5.23 26.01 -24.90
CA GLY A 286 4.65 27.29 -24.47
C GLY A 286 4.55 28.30 -25.61
N SER A 287 3.92 29.44 -25.32
CA SER A 287 3.75 30.55 -26.28
C SER A 287 5.06 31.27 -26.59
N THR A 288 6.02 31.23 -25.66
CA THR A 288 7.36 31.76 -25.84
C THR A 288 8.23 30.69 -26.49
N SER A 289 9.00 31.04 -27.52
CA SER A 289 9.91 30.10 -28.18
C SER A 289 10.85 29.43 -27.16
N GLY A 290 10.94 28.10 -27.19
CA GLY A 290 11.79 27.32 -26.27
C GLY A 290 11.23 27.11 -24.86
N SER A 291 10.00 27.55 -24.57
CA SER A 291 9.33 27.32 -23.28
C SER A 291 8.42 26.08 -23.29
N ILE A 292 8.15 25.52 -22.10
CA ILE A 292 7.23 24.40 -21.88
C ILE A 292 6.08 24.85 -20.99
N LEU A 293 4.85 24.53 -21.39
CA LEU A 293 3.64 24.77 -20.61
C LEU A 293 3.22 23.49 -19.89
N ILE A 294 3.09 23.58 -18.57
CA ILE A 294 2.52 22.55 -17.70
C ILE A 294 1.14 23.04 -17.25
N SER A 295 0.07 22.34 -17.65
CA SER A 295 -1.28 22.56 -17.10
C SER A 295 -1.71 21.32 -16.33
N ALA A 296 -2.15 21.46 -15.07
CA ALA A 296 -2.48 20.29 -14.25
C ALA A 296 -3.62 20.55 -13.25
N SER A 297 -4.28 19.49 -12.78
CA SER A 297 -5.35 19.56 -11.76
C SER A 297 -4.85 20.06 -10.41
N THR A 298 -3.67 19.62 -10.00
CA THR A 298 -3.04 19.87 -8.70
C THR A 298 -1.55 20.17 -8.90
N GLY A 299 -0.89 20.71 -7.87
CA GLY A 299 0.56 20.93 -7.89
C GLY A 299 1.35 19.62 -7.93
N VAL A 300 0.88 18.56 -7.28
CA VAL A 300 1.45 17.20 -7.41
C VAL A 300 1.37 16.70 -8.85
N ALA A 301 0.21 16.87 -9.52
CA ALA A 301 0.08 16.52 -10.93
C ALA A 301 1.01 17.34 -11.83
N ALA A 302 1.25 18.62 -11.50
CA ALA A 302 2.23 19.46 -12.22
C ALA A 302 3.68 19.02 -11.98
N ALA A 303 4.04 18.64 -10.75
CA ALA A 303 5.36 18.11 -10.43
C ALA A 303 5.62 16.75 -11.11
N TRP A 304 4.61 15.88 -11.15
CA TRP A 304 4.65 14.65 -11.93
C TRP A 304 4.78 14.93 -13.44
N ALA A 305 4.06 15.92 -13.98
CA ALA A 305 4.21 16.33 -15.38
C ALA A 305 5.64 16.80 -15.71
N PHE A 306 6.25 17.56 -14.81
CA PHE A 306 7.66 17.95 -14.92
C PHE A 306 8.58 16.71 -14.90
N ASN A 307 8.38 15.78 -13.96
CA ASN A 307 9.17 14.55 -13.92
C ASN A 307 8.94 13.65 -15.15
N TYR A 308 7.71 13.60 -15.67
CA TYR A 308 7.38 12.92 -16.92
C TYR A 308 8.15 13.52 -18.09
N TYR A 309 8.19 14.86 -18.19
CA TYR A 309 8.99 15.55 -19.19
C TYR A 309 10.47 15.21 -19.05
N LEU A 310 11.04 15.25 -17.84
CA LEU A 310 12.43 14.83 -17.60
C LEU A 310 12.66 13.39 -18.07
N LYS A 311 11.79 12.45 -17.68
CA LYS A 311 11.95 11.04 -17.99
C LYS A 311 11.82 10.73 -19.47
N TYR A 312 10.70 11.12 -20.07
CA TYR A 312 10.29 10.60 -21.39
C TYR A 312 10.62 11.52 -22.56
N ILE A 313 11.00 12.78 -22.30
CA ILE A 313 11.40 13.74 -23.34
C ILE A 313 12.90 14.06 -23.26
N VAL A 314 13.42 14.28 -22.06
CA VAL A 314 14.83 14.68 -21.84
C VAL A 314 15.75 13.47 -21.61
N ASN A 315 15.20 12.30 -21.28
CA ASN A 315 15.94 11.14 -20.79
C ASN A 315 16.79 11.46 -19.54
N SER A 316 16.16 12.09 -18.55
CA SER A 316 16.74 12.48 -17.27
C SER A 316 16.03 11.80 -16.10
N SER A 317 16.65 11.78 -14.93
CA SER A 317 16.10 11.13 -13.74
C SER A 317 16.61 11.77 -12.43
N VAL A 318 15.81 11.65 -11.37
CA VAL A 318 16.09 12.16 -10.03
C VAL A 318 15.74 11.07 -9.02
N TYR A 319 16.70 10.70 -8.19
CA TYR A 319 16.61 9.66 -7.16
C TYR A 319 17.17 10.15 -5.83
N TRP A 320 17.07 9.33 -4.78
CA TRP A 320 17.70 9.64 -3.49
C TRP A 320 19.24 9.64 -3.59
N SER A 321 19.78 8.69 -4.36
CA SER A 321 21.22 8.53 -4.58
C SER A 321 21.82 9.68 -5.39
N GLY A 322 21.03 10.37 -6.23
CA GLY A 322 21.51 11.47 -7.05
C GLY A 322 20.58 11.77 -8.23
N LYS A 323 21.06 12.55 -9.19
CA LYS A 323 20.30 12.93 -10.38
C LYS A 323 21.17 12.93 -11.64
N ASN A 324 20.54 12.67 -12.77
CA ASN A 324 21.11 12.85 -14.10
C ASN A 324 20.16 13.75 -14.91
N ILE A 325 20.53 15.01 -15.10
CA ILE A 325 19.71 16.02 -15.78
C ILE A 325 20.45 16.54 -17.01
N ARG A 326 19.84 16.40 -18.20
CA ARG A 326 20.42 16.80 -19.49
C ARG A 326 19.91 18.15 -20.02
N ILE A 327 19.36 18.98 -19.14
CA ILE A 327 19.02 20.36 -19.47
C ILE A 327 20.26 21.20 -19.21
N SER A 328 20.72 21.92 -20.24
CA SER A 328 21.89 22.80 -20.15
C SER A 328 21.69 24.03 -21.03
N ASN A 329 22.45 25.10 -20.76
CA ASN A 329 22.44 26.34 -21.55
C ASN A 329 21.04 26.95 -21.74
N SER A 330 20.17 26.82 -20.73
CA SER A 330 18.83 27.41 -20.76
C SER A 330 18.01 26.99 -22.00
N THR A 331 18.21 25.77 -22.52
CA THR A 331 17.48 25.26 -23.68
C THR A 331 16.69 24.01 -23.29
N LEU A 332 15.38 24.04 -23.54
CA LEU A 332 14.48 22.91 -23.29
C LEU A 332 14.27 22.09 -24.58
N PHE A 333 14.03 20.79 -24.41
CA PHE A 333 13.69 19.88 -25.49
C PHE A 333 12.23 20.11 -25.92
N PRO A 334 11.96 20.32 -27.22
CA PRO A 334 10.60 20.58 -27.67
C PRO A 334 9.73 19.33 -27.55
N ILE A 335 8.45 19.54 -27.24
CA ILE A 335 7.44 18.49 -27.22
C ILE A 335 6.86 18.36 -28.63
N ALA A 336 7.02 17.17 -29.23
CA ALA A 336 6.57 16.93 -30.62
C ALA A 336 5.03 17.03 -30.78
N LYS A 337 4.27 16.55 -29.80
CA LYS A 337 2.80 16.61 -29.75
C LYS A 337 2.34 16.84 -28.30
N PRO A 338 1.30 17.67 -28.07
CA PRO A 338 0.75 17.84 -26.72
C PRO A 338 0.41 16.50 -26.07
N ILE A 339 0.76 16.35 -24.81
CA ILE A 339 0.59 15.13 -24.01
C ILE A 339 -0.47 15.42 -22.96
N ARG A 340 -1.42 14.50 -22.77
CA ARG A 340 -2.42 14.57 -21.71
C ARG A 340 -2.54 13.21 -21.04
N ILE A 341 -2.38 13.16 -19.72
CA ILE A 341 -2.47 11.92 -18.95
C ILE A 341 -3.41 12.13 -17.76
N ILE A 342 -4.23 11.12 -17.51
CA ILE A 342 -5.14 11.01 -16.36
C ILE A 342 -4.56 9.93 -15.45
N ALA A 343 -4.44 10.19 -14.16
CA ALA A 343 -4.06 9.16 -13.19
C ALA A 343 -5.11 8.04 -13.15
N ASN A 344 -4.66 6.81 -12.95
CA ASN A 344 -5.53 5.65 -12.77
C ASN A 344 -6.24 5.70 -11.40
N ASP A 345 -5.59 6.27 -10.40
CA ASP A 345 -6.00 6.21 -9.00
C ASP A 345 -6.17 7.61 -8.37
N LEU A 346 -6.98 7.69 -7.32
CA LEU A 346 -7.21 8.94 -6.57
C LEU A 346 -6.00 9.31 -5.72
N TYR A 347 -5.46 8.33 -4.99
CA TYR A 347 -4.39 8.54 -4.03
C TYR A 347 -3.11 7.80 -4.42
N ARG A 348 -1.98 8.46 -4.15
CA ARG A 348 -0.66 7.83 -4.16
C ARG A 348 -0.04 8.03 -2.78
N TRP A 349 0.08 6.92 -2.05
CA TRP A 349 0.46 6.93 -0.64
C TRP A 349 1.98 6.85 -0.45
N TYR A 350 2.49 7.57 0.54
CA TYR A 350 3.85 7.43 1.03
C TYR A 350 3.88 7.37 2.56
N GLY A 351 4.55 6.34 3.05
CA GLY A 351 5.03 6.27 4.42
C GLY A 351 4.61 5.00 5.15
N ASN A 352 5.53 4.53 5.98
CA ASN A 352 5.30 3.58 7.06
C ASN A 352 5.70 4.31 8.35
N PRO A 353 5.06 4.08 9.51
CA PRO A 353 5.56 4.63 10.77
C PRO A 353 7.07 4.41 10.97
N CYS A 354 7.58 3.24 10.58
CA CYS A 354 8.98 2.87 10.66
C CYS A 354 9.92 3.77 9.82
N THR A 355 9.46 4.33 8.69
CA THR A 355 10.27 5.24 7.83
C THR A 355 10.77 6.45 8.63
N PHE A 356 9.97 6.91 9.59
CA PHE A 356 10.28 8.06 10.43
C PHE A 356 11.28 7.76 11.54
N SER A 357 11.61 6.48 11.74
CA SER A 357 12.66 6.02 12.65
C SER A 357 13.90 5.55 11.87
N TYR A 358 13.77 4.66 10.89
CA TYR A 358 14.92 4.08 10.19
C TYR A 358 15.54 4.98 9.11
N SER A 359 14.86 6.06 8.73
CA SER A 359 15.37 6.98 7.71
C SER A 359 15.27 8.44 8.13
N ALA A 360 14.11 8.90 8.57
CA ALA A 360 13.87 10.33 8.81
C ALA A 360 14.07 10.80 10.26
N ALA A 361 14.49 9.91 11.17
CA ALA A 361 14.62 10.23 12.61
C ALA A 361 15.46 11.48 12.87
N PHE A 362 16.47 11.71 12.05
CA PHE A 362 17.45 12.79 12.24
C PHE A 362 17.48 13.79 11.07
N TRP A 363 16.42 13.90 10.29
CA TRP A 363 16.38 14.86 9.20
C TRP A 363 16.12 16.28 9.67
N ASN A 364 16.84 17.23 9.07
CA ASN A 364 16.48 18.64 9.11
C ASN A 364 15.55 19.02 7.94
N PHE A 365 15.08 20.27 7.92
CA PHE A 365 14.16 20.72 6.89
C PHE A 365 14.75 20.66 5.47
N SER A 366 16.06 20.89 5.29
CA SER A 366 16.67 20.81 3.95
C SER A 366 16.60 19.41 3.36
N ARG A 367 16.78 18.37 4.18
CA ARG A 367 16.58 16.98 3.74
C ARG A 367 15.10 16.66 3.50
N TRP A 368 14.20 17.17 4.34
CA TRP A 368 12.75 17.05 4.15
C TRP A 368 12.25 17.74 2.88
N GLU A 369 12.76 18.93 2.55
CA GLU A 369 12.38 19.66 1.33
C GLU A 369 12.71 18.85 0.08
N LYS A 370 13.88 18.20 0.04
CA LYS A 370 14.26 17.28 -1.03
C LYS A 370 13.34 16.06 -1.11
N GLU A 371 12.94 15.50 0.03
CA GLU A 371 12.01 14.38 0.04
C GLU A 371 10.63 14.79 -0.47
N ILE A 372 10.11 15.93 -0.04
CA ILE A 372 8.80 16.43 -0.46
C ILE A 372 8.80 16.76 -1.97
N ASP A 373 9.90 17.32 -2.48
CA ASP A 373 10.06 17.53 -3.92
C ASP A 373 10.10 16.18 -4.67
N TRP A 374 10.82 15.17 -4.16
CA TRP A 374 10.83 13.81 -4.72
C TRP A 374 9.45 13.15 -4.66
N MET A 375 8.72 13.27 -3.55
CA MET A 375 7.35 12.77 -3.39
C MET A 375 6.45 13.36 -4.47
N ALA A 376 6.44 14.69 -4.61
CA ALA A 376 5.63 15.39 -5.59
C ALA A 376 6.00 15.01 -7.04
N MET A 377 7.30 14.93 -7.34
CA MET A 377 7.79 14.48 -8.64
C MET A 377 7.43 13.04 -8.96
N ASN A 378 7.18 12.20 -7.96
CA ASN A 378 6.69 10.83 -8.15
C ASN A 378 5.17 10.70 -7.97
N GLY A 379 4.47 11.84 -7.96
CA GLY A 379 3.02 11.91 -7.93
C GLY A 379 2.43 11.60 -6.57
N ILE A 380 3.17 11.45 -5.49
CA ILE A 380 2.61 11.20 -4.15
C ILE A 380 1.75 12.39 -3.71
N ASN A 381 0.51 12.13 -3.31
CA ASN A 381 -0.44 13.17 -2.86
C ASN A 381 -1.05 12.90 -1.48
N LEU A 382 -0.76 11.76 -0.85
CA LEU A 382 -1.23 11.41 0.49
C LEU A 382 -0.07 10.84 1.29
N VAL A 383 0.28 11.45 2.43
CA VAL A 383 1.54 11.18 3.14
C VAL A 383 1.32 11.09 4.63
N TYR A 384 1.90 10.08 5.26
CA TYR A 384 1.93 9.95 6.72
C TYR A 384 2.73 11.11 7.37
N ALA A 385 2.12 11.91 8.25
CA ALA A 385 2.75 13.11 8.80
C ALA A 385 2.74 13.12 10.34
N THR A 386 3.74 12.47 10.96
CA THR A 386 3.81 12.30 12.43
C THR A 386 4.93 13.07 13.13
N THR A 387 5.79 13.76 12.38
CA THR A 387 6.89 14.55 12.95
C THR A 387 6.40 15.52 14.00
N GLY A 388 7.05 15.53 15.18
CA GLY A 388 6.78 16.51 16.24
C GLY A 388 5.51 16.29 17.06
N ILE A 389 4.75 15.21 16.84
CA ILE A 389 3.50 14.94 17.59
C ILE A 389 3.75 14.78 19.10
N GLU A 390 4.93 14.33 19.50
CA GLU A 390 5.32 14.19 20.92
C GLU A 390 5.20 15.51 21.68
N TYR A 391 5.42 16.66 21.02
CA TYR A 391 5.23 17.98 21.64
C TYR A 391 3.78 18.20 22.09
N ILE A 392 2.80 17.83 21.25
CA ILE A 392 1.38 18.00 21.53
C ILE A 392 0.96 17.05 22.65
N TYR A 393 1.38 15.78 22.60
CA TYR A 393 1.13 14.82 23.67
C TYR A 393 1.74 15.28 25.00
N ASN A 394 3.00 15.74 25.00
CA ASN A 394 3.64 16.25 26.21
C ASN A 394 2.85 17.44 26.80
N LYS A 395 2.43 18.39 25.95
CA LYS A 395 1.63 19.54 26.38
C LYS A 395 0.30 19.14 27.00
N VAL A 396 -0.48 18.29 26.33
CA VAL A 396 -1.80 17.86 26.80
C VAL A 396 -1.68 17.03 28.07
N PHE A 397 -0.71 16.10 28.16
CA PHE A 397 -0.51 15.31 29.37
C PHE A 397 -0.04 16.14 30.58
N LEU A 398 0.79 17.16 30.37
CA LEU A 398 1.12 18.13 31.43
C LEU A 398 -0.15 18.86 31.92
N GLN A 399 -1.04 19.28 31.01
CA GLN A 399 -2.32 19.92 31.37
C GLN A 399 -3.27 18.97 32.11
N MET A 400 -3.21 17.67 31.80
CA MET A 400 -3.91 16.62 32.55
C MET A 400 -3.26 16.36 33.92
N GLY A 401 -2.08 16.92 34.18
CA GLY A 401 -1.39 16.92 35.47
C GLY A 401 -0.39 15.78 35.67
N PHE A 402 0.05 15.11 34.59
CA PHE A 402 1.21 14.22 34.65
C PHE A 402 2.47 15.05 34.89
N PRO A 403 3.37 14.69 35.83
CA PRO A 403 4.64 15.38 36.01
C PRO A 403 5.59 15.07 34.85
N GLN A 404 6.48 16.01 34.52
CA GLN A 404 7.45 15.83 33.42
C GLN A 404 8.29 14.55 33.57
N SER A 405 8.67 14.19 34.80
CA SER A 405 9.44 12.97 35.07
C SER A 405 8.74 11.68 34.64
N GLU A 406 7.41 11.65 34.59
CA GLU A 406 6.66 10.49 34.07
C GLU A 406 6.55 10.52 32.55
N LEU A 407 6.54 11.71 31.93
CA LEU A 407 6.54 11.87 30.48
C LEU A 407 7.90 11.57 29.86
N ASP A 408 8.97 11.85 30.60
CA ASP A 408 10.35 11.48 30.25
C ASP A 408 10.49 9.94 30.12
N ASP A 409 9.74 9.16 30.91
CA ASP A 409 9.67 7.70 30.84
C ASP A 409 8.61 7.19 29.83
N TYR A 410 7.71 8.06 29.34
CA TYR A 410 6.66 7.69 28.39
C TYR A 410 7.19 7.61 26.96
N PHE A 411 7.92 8.63 26.51
CA PHE A 411 8.46 8.66 25.15
C PHE A 411 9.77 7.86 25.05
N THR A 412 9.96 7.19 23.91
CA THR A 412 11.27 6.62 23.55
C THR A 412 12.24 7.70 23.07
N GLY A 413 13.49 7.31 22.83
CA GLY A 413 14.46 8.13 22.12
C GLY A 413 14.09 8.33 20.64
N PRO A 414 14.72 9.31 19.96
CA PRO A 414 14.37 9.73 18.60
C PRO A 414 14.33 8.60 17.57
N ALA A 415 15.28 7.67 17.67
CA ALA A 415 15.42 6.57 16.72
C ALA A 415 14.31 5.51 16.86
N PHE A 416 13.47 5.58 17.89
CA PHE A 416 12.48 4.53 18.22
C PHE A 416 11.03 5.03 18.26
N LEU A 417 10.80 6.29 17.84
CA LEU A 417 9.47 6.92 17.94
C LEU A 417 8.38 6.24 17.12
N ALA A 418 8.71 5.50 16.06
CA ALA A 418 7.72 4.69 15.34
C ALA A 418 7.00 3.72 16.29
N TRP A 419 7.76 2.92 17.04
CA TRP A 419 7.24 1.93 18.00
C TRP A 419 6.67 2.56 19.27
N SER A 420 7.13 3.77 19.61
CA SER A 420 6.50 4.60 20.66
C SER A 420 5.07 4.98 20.27
N ARG A 421 4.88 5.50 19.06
CA ARG A 421 3.57 5.98 18.56
C ARG A 421 2.59 4.83 18.34
N MET A 422 3.09 3.67 17.93
CA MET A 422 2.30 2.45 17.76
C MET A 422 2.03 1.72 19.08
N GLY A 423 2.56 2.19 20.22
CA GLY A 423 2.28 1.66 21.55
C GLY A 423 3.06 0.41 21.93
N ASN A 424 4.07 0.04 21.14
CA ASN A 424 4.91 -1.12 21.37
C ASN A 424 6.00 -0.84 22.43
N LEU A 425 6.55 0.38 22.43
CA LEU A 425 7.64 0.79 23.31
C LEU A 425 7.37 2.09 24.07
N GLN A 426 7.95 2.20 25.24
CA GLN A 426 8.05 3.41 26.07
C GLN A 426 9.45 3.46 26.68
N LYS A 427 9.95 4.63 27.09
CA LYS A 427 11.25 4.83 27.75
C LYS A 427 12.51 4.51 26.94
N HIS A 428 12.46 3.51 26.06
CA HIS A 428 13.61 2.94 25.37
C HIS A 428 14.42 4.01 24.62
N GLY A 429 15.70 4.16 24.94
CA GLY A 429 16.58 5.17 24.34
C GLY A 429 16.26 6.63 24.66
N GLY A 430 15.27 6.90 25.51
CA GLY A 430 14.92 8.24 26.00
C GLY A 430 15.77 8.67 27.21
N PRO A 431 15.42 9.79 27.87
CA PRO A 431 14.25 10.65 27.60
C PRO A 431 14.47 11.66 26.46
N LEU A 432 13.38 12.18 25.89
CA LEU A 432 13.44 13.31 24.96
C LEU A 432 13.59 14.64 25.71
N SER A 433 14.47 15.51 25.22
CA SER A 433 14.63 16.85 25.81
C SER A 433 13.50 17.81 25.40
N ASN A 434 13.21 18.83 26.22
CA ASN A 434 12.29 19.89 25.83
C ASN A 434 12.71 20.61 24.52
N ASN A 435 14.03 20.75 24.27
CA ASN A 435 14.52 21.30 23.01
C ASN A 435 14.18 20.40 21.81
N TRP A 436 14.25 19.07 21.97
CA TRP A 436 13.80 18.14 20.94
C TRP A 436 12.32 18.36 20.61
N HIS A 437 11.44 18.36 21.62
CA HIS A 437 10.01 18.59 21.41
C HIS A 437 9.74 19.90 20.65
N GLN A 438 10.36 21.01 21.06
CA GLN A 438 10.17 22.30 20.41
C GLN A 438 10.70 22.32 18.98
N SER A 439 11.92 21.86 18.75
CA SER A 439 12.55 21.86 17.42
C SER A 439 11.81 20.97 16.43
N GLN A 440 11.40 19.77 16.84
CA GLN A 440 10.62 18.86 15.99
C GLN A 440 9.23 19.41 15.67
N PHE A 441 8.59 20.10 16.61
CA PHE A 441 7.30 20.73 16.33
C PHE A 441 7.42 21.91 15.34
N GLN A 442 8.51 22.69 15.41
CA GLN A 442 8.77 23.71 14.39
C GLN A 442 9.07 23.09 13.02
N LEU A 443 9.83 22.00 13.00
CA LEU A 443 10.10 21.24 11.77
C LEU A 443 8.79 20.71 11.17
N ALA A 444 7.88 20.18 11.99
CA ALA A 444 6.57 19.70 11.56
C ALA A 444 5.76 20.79 10.83
N LYS A 445 5.75 22.02 11.35
CA LYS A 445 5.09 23.16 10.69
C LYS A 445 5.68 23.46 9.31
N GLN A 446 7.00 23.42 9.18
CA GLN A 446 7.67 23.66 7.89
C GLN A 446 7.35 22.54 6.87
N ILE A 447 7.40 21.28 7.32
CA ILE A 447 7.04 20.10 6.51
C ILE A 447 5.60 20.23 6.00
N ILE A 448 4.65 20.44 6.92
CA ILE A 448 3.22 20.53 6.61
C ILE A 448 2.95 21.69 5.66
N GLN A 449 3.52 22.88 5.91
CA GLN A 449 3.35 24.02 5.02
C GLN A 449 3.82 23.68 3.61
N ARG A 450 5.03 23.10 3.46
CA ARG A 450 5.58 22.73 2.15
C ARG A 450 4.72 21.68 1.44
N MET A 451 4.22 20.67 2.16
CA MET A 451 3.31 19.67 1.60
C MET A 451 2.04 20.33 1.06
N THR A 452 1.40 21.18 1.86
CA THR A 452 0.15 21.86 1.47
C THR A 452 0.35 22.83 0.31
N ASP A 453 1.48 23.54 0.24
CA ASP A 453 1.81 24.47 -0.85
C ASP A 453 1.87 23.77 -2.21
N ILE A 454 2.35 22.51 -2.24
CA ILE A 454 2.42 21.65 -3.43
C ILE A 454 1.08 20.94 -3.70
N GLY A 455 0.22 20.80 -2.69
CA GLY A 455 -1.03 20.03 -2.78
C GLY A 455 -0.90 18.57 -2.35
N ILE A 456 0.12 18.23 -1.56
CA ILE A 456 0.20 16.96 -0.84
C ILE A 456 -0.66 17.06 0.42
N ILE A 457 -1.46 16.03 0.68
CA ILE A 457 -2.32 15.92 1.84
C ILE A 457 -1.56 15.20 2.98
N PRO A 458 -1.25 15.90 4.09
CA PRO A 458 -0.66 15.26 5.27
C PRO A 458 -1.74 14.51 6.06
N VAL A 459 -1.48 13.26 6.37
CA VAL A 459 -2.32 12.43 7.25
C VAL A 459 -1.83 12.61 8.68
N LEU A 460 -2.67 13.25 9.50
CA LEU A 460 -2.31 13.63 10.86
C LEU A 460 -2.64 12.49 11.84
N PRO A 461 -1.81 12.25 12.86
CA PRO A 461 -2.11 11.22 13.85
C PRO A 461 -3.31 11.62 14.71
N ALA A 462 -4.19 10.66 14.97
CA ALA A 462 -5.22 10.74 16.01
C ALA A 462 -4.79 9.99 17.28
N PHE A 463 -5.63 10.04 18.30
CA PHE A 463 -5.34 9.41 19.59
C PHE A 463 -5.49 7.88 19.51
N THR A 464 -4.39 7.19 19.83
CA THR A 464 -4.31 5.72 19.80
C THR A 464 -4.74 5.07 21.10
N GLY A 465 -5.01 5.82 22.18
CA GLY A 465 -5.37 5.28 23.48
C GLY A 465 -4.21 5.14 24.45
N PHE A 466 -2.97 5.08 23.98
CA PHE A 466 -1.79 4.91 24.84
C PHE A 466 -1.57 6.11 25.77
N MET A 467 -1.31 5.82 27.04
CA MET A 467 -1.22 6.79 28.12
C MET A 467 -0.02 6.53 29.02
N PRO A 468 0.49 7.53 29.76
CA PRO A 468 1.57 7.34 30.73
C PRO A 468 1.22 6.26 31.76
N ARG A 469 2.22 5.52 32.23
CA ARG A 469 2.07 4.30 33.06
C ARG A 469 1.23 4.49 34.32
N THR A 470 1.21 5.69 34.88
CA THR A 470 0.45 6.05 36.10
C THR A 470 -1.00 6.43 35.81
N ALA A 471 -1.42 6.51 34.54
CA ALA A 471 -2.77 6.90 34.14
C ALA A 471 -3.87 6.06 34.81
N PRO A 472 -3.77 4.72 34.92
CA PRO A 472 -4.76 3.91 35.62
C PRO A 472 -4.90 4.27 37.12
N LEU A 473 -3.80 4.67 37.78
CA LEU A 473 -3.82 5.12 39.18
C LEU A 473 -4.46 6.51 39.32
N ARG A 474 -4.24 7.37 38.32
CA ARG A 474 -4.69 8.77 38.33
C ARG A 474 -6.15 8.91 37.93
N PHE A 475 -6.65 7.99 37.10
CA PHE A 475 -8.02 7.95 36.59
C PHE A 475 -8.66 6.59 36.88
N PRO A 476 -8.87 6.20 38.16
CA PRO A 476 -9.29 4.85 38.54
C PRO A 476 -10.72 4.48 38.12
N SER A 477 -11.52 5.46 37.66
CA SER A 477 -12.86 5.23 37.15
C SER A 477 -12.91 4.90 35.65
N ALA A 478 -11.80 5.07 34.93
CA ALA A 478 -11.70 4.77 33.50
C ALA A 478 -11.15 3.37 33.27
N ILE A 479 -11.55 2.73 32.18
CA ILE A 479 -11.14 1.37 31.83
C ILE A 479 -9.81 1.42 31.08
N PHE A 480 -8.78 0.78 31.65
CA PHE A 480 -7.48 0.64 31.03
C PHE A 480 -7.14 -0.82 30.80
N HIS A 481 -6.46 -1.07 29.69
CA HIS A 481 -5.80 -2.33 29.36
C HIS A 481 -4.30 -2.11 29.23
N TYR A 482 -3.55 -3.20 29.07
CA TYR A 482 -2.10 -3.17 28.87
C TYR A 482 -1.74 -3.86 27.57
N SER A 483 -0.79 -3.31 26.81
CA SER A 483 -0.19 -4.01 25.68
C SER A 483 0.66 -5.19 26.16
N SER A 484 0.90 -6.15 25.26
CA SER A 484 1.81 -7.27 25.52
C SER A 484 3.26 -6.79 25.65
N ASP A 485 4.11 -7.62 26.26
CA ASP A 485 5.57 -7.47 26.15
C ASP A 485 5.98 -7.69 24.70
N TRP A 486 6.16 -6.59 23.96
CA TRP A 486 6.48 -6.65 22.56
C TRP A 486 7.94 -7.10 22.39
N VAL A 487 8.11 -8.23 21.69
CA VAL A 487 9.40 -8.85 21.29
C VAL A 487 10.45 -9.03 22.39
N GLY A 488 10.03 -9.05 23.66
CA GLY A 488 10.85 -9.38 24.82
C GLY A 488 11.59 -8.20 25.47
N PHE A 489 11.09 -6.97 25.29
CA PHE A 489 11.62 -5.76 25.95
C PHE A 489 11.38 -5.72 27.46
N GLY A 490 10.42 -6.51 27.95
CA GLY A 490 9.93 -6.48 29.30
C GLY A 490 9.09 -5.23 29.56
N CYS A 491 8.22 -5.32 30.58
CA CYS A 491 7.29 -4.24 30.89
C CYS A 491 7.94 -2.94 31.41
N ASN A 492 9.27 -2.88 31.59
CA ASN A 492 9.94 -1.61 31.85
C ASN A 492 9.99 -0.74 30.58
N GLU A 493 10.15 -1.33 29.40
CA GLU A 493 10.27 -0.62 28.12
C GLU A 493 9.11 -0.92 27.14
N SER A 494 8.20 -1.83 27.51
CA SER A 494 6.97 -2.15 26.77
C SER A 494 5.76 -2.20 27.72
N CYS A 495 4.70 -2.97 27.43
CA CYS A 495 3.49 -3.13 28.24
C CYS A 495 2.82 -1.80 28.61
N LEU A 496 2.60 -0.93 27.63
CA LEU A 496 1.99 0.37 27.83
C LEU A 496 0.53 0.20 28.27
N SER A 497 0.10 1.05 29.21
CA SER A 497 -1.32 1.20 29.49
C SER A 497 -2.00 1.96 28.35
N TYR A 498 -3.16 1.49 27.91
CA TYR A 498 -4.02 2.24 27.00
C TYR A 498 -5.46 2.26 27.49
N LEU A 499 -6.11 3.39 27.21
CA LEU A 499 -7.49 3.66 27.55
C LEU A 499 -8.40 2.91 26.57
N ASP A 500 -9.38 2.17 27.09
CA ASP A 500 -10.34 1.41 26.28
C ASP A 500 -11.17 2.37 25.41
N PRO A 501 -11.21 2.21 24.07
CA PRO A 501 -11.97 3.10 23.19
C PRO A 501 -13.48 3.14 23.42
N THR A 502 -14.03 2.16 24.16
CA THR A 502 -15.44 2.14 24.58
C THR A 502 -15.70 2.97 25.84
N ASP A 503 -14.66 3.39 26.56
CA ASP A 503 -14.78 4.23 27.75
C ASP A 503 -15.06 5.71 27.36
N PRO A 504 -16.03 6.40 28.00
CA PRO A 504 -16.30 7.81 27.72
C PRO A 504 -15.08 8.75 27.91
N PHE A 505 -14.13 8.39 28.76
CA PHE A 505 -12.90 9.13 28.95
C PHE A 505 -12.00 9.10 27.71
N PHE A 506 -12.06 8.05 26.90
CA PHE A 506 -11.32 7.96 25.63
C PHE A 506 -11.71 9.10 24.69
N GLN A 507 -13.02 9.36 24.55
CA GLN A 507 -13.52 10.46 23.74
C GLN A 507 -12.98 11.81 24.23
N LYS A 508 -12.99 12.03 25.54
CA LYS A 508 -12.51 13.30 26.13
C LYS A 508 -11.04 13.55 25.81
N VAL A 509 -10.18 12.56 26.01
CA VAL A 509 -8.74 12.70 25.77
C VAL A 509 -8.44 12.81 24.27
N GLY A 510 -9.08 11.96 23.46
CA GLY A 510 -8.89 11.96 22.01
C GLY A 510 -9.32 13.25 21.33
N ILE A 511 -10.47 13.81 21.74
CA ILE A 511 -10.98 15.09 21.22
C ILE A 511 -10.02 16.24 21.58
N GLU A 512 -9.52 16.28 22.82
CA GLU A 512 -8.56 17.31 23.25
C GLU A 512 -7.26 17.24 22.44
N LEU A 513 -6.66 16.06 22.31
CA LEU A 513 -5.43 15.86 21.54
C LEU A 513 -5.59 16.25 20.07
N LEU A 514 -6.69 15.83 19.45
CA LEU A 514 -6.92 16.09 18.02
C LEU A 514 -7.26 17.57 17.78
N ASN A 515 -8.06 18.20 18.62
CA ASN A 515 -8.30 19.65 18.57
C ASN A 515 -6.99 20.43 18.73
N GLU A 516 -6.16 20.07 19.71
CA GLU A 516 -4.89 20.74 19.94
C GLU A 516 -3.95 20.58 18.73
N THR A 517 -3.92 19.38 18.13
CA THR A 517 -3.17 19.11 16.90
C THR A 517 -3.61 20.03 15.77
N ILE A 518 -4.91 20.09 15.49
CA ILE A 518 -5.48 20.91 14.40
C ILE A 518 -5.23 22.40 14.66
N ASN A 519 -5.45 22.86 15.89
CA ASN A 519 -5.27 24.26 16.27
C ASN A 519 -3.80 24.69 16.16
N MET A 520 -2.88 23.88 16.67
CA MET A 520 -1.46 24.24 16.70
C MET A 520 -0.79 24.16 15.33
N LEU A 521 -1.27 23.28 14.46
CA LEU A 521 -0.82 23.16 13.05
C LEU A 521 -1.61 24.07 12.10
N ASN A 522 -2.73 24.63 12.56
CA ASN A 522 -3.69 25.38 11.74
C ASN A 522 -4.13 24.60 10.49
N LEU A 523 -4.40 23.30 10.66
CA LEU A 523 -4.74 22.37 9.58
C LEU A 523 -5.57 21.19 10.08
N THR A 524 -6.71 20.96 9.44
CA THR A 524 -7.56 19.78 9.70
C THR A 524 -7.16 18.58 8.84
N SER A 525 -6.67 18.81 7.62
CA SER A 525 -6.37 17.85 6.52
C SER A 525 -7.52 16.92 6.10
N HIS A 526 -8.44 16.58 7.00
CA HIS A 526 -9.53 15.60 6.88
C HIS A 526 -9.09 14.14 6.86
N TYR A 527 -7.79 13.86 6.94
CA TYR A 527 -7.26 12.49 6.93
C TYR A 527 -6.47 12.25 8.19
N TYR A 528 -6.87 11.23 8.93
CA TYR A 528 -6.28 10.90 10.22
C TYR A 528 -5.81 9.46 10.26
N SER A 529 -4.70 9.20 10.96
CA SER A 529 -4.18 7.84 11.19
C SER A 529 -4.29 7.44 12.65
N CYS A 530 -4.64 6.18 12.88
CA CYS A 530 -4.68 5.57 14.21
C CYS A 530 -4.62 4.06 14.08
N ASP A 531 -3.69 3.41 14.78
CA ASP A 531 -3.51 1.96 14.78
C ASP A 531 -3.27 1.48 16.22
N LEU A 532 -4.32 1.06 16.93
CA LEU A 532 -4.23 0.68 18.35
C LEU A 532 -3.57 -0.70 18.55
N PHE A 533 -3.78 -1.65 17.64
CA PHE A 533 -3.36 -3.05 17.81
C PHE A 533 -2.23 -3.48 16.87
N ASN A 534 -1.34 -2.56 16.51
CA ASN A 534 -0.20 -2.89 15.66
C ASN A 534 0.75 -3.86 16.37
N GLU A 535 0.86 -5.08 15.87
CA GLU A 535 1.65 -6.18 16.48
C GLU A 535 1.31 -6.43 17.95
N MET A 536 0.05 -6.20 18.31
CA MET A 536 -0.48 -6.43 19.65
C MET A 536 -1.80 -7.18 19.55
N THR A 537 -2.00 -8.11 20.47
CA THR A 537 -3.25 -8.88 20.54
C THR A 537 -4.28 -8.11 21.36
N PRO A 538 -5.48 -7.82 20.83
CA PRO A 538 -6.57 -7.25 21.63
C PRO A 538 -6.89 -8.13 22.84
N PRO A 539 -7.20 -7.53 24.00
CA PRO A 539 -7.40 -8.26 25.26
C PRO A 539 -8.71 -9.06 25.27
N ILE A 540 -9.67 -8.64 24.43
CA ILE A 540 -10.99 -9.22 24.32
C ILE A 540 -11.22 -9.55 22.84
N SER A 541 -11.65 -10.78 22.58
CA SER A 541 -11.81 -11.33 21.23
C SER A 541 -13.26 -11.40 20.72
N ASP A 542 -14.18 -10.89 21.54
CA ASP A 542 -15.60 -10.79 21.22
C ASP A 542 -15.83 -9.85 20.02
N LEU A 543 -16.74 -10.25 19.14
CA LEU A 543 -17.00 -9.54 17.88
C LEU A 543 -17.59 -8.15 18.14
N GLU A 544 -18.59 -8.05 19.01
CA GLU A 544 -19.26 -6.78 19.29
C GLU A 544 -18.30 -5.78 19.92
N TYR A 545 -17.48 -6.24 20.89
CA TYR A 545 -16.42 -5.43 21.48
C TYR A 545 -15.43 -4.91 20.42
N LEU A 546 -14.92 -5.77 19.53
CA LEU A 546 -13.99 -5.34 18.48
C LEU A 546 -14.61 -4.29 17.56
N ALA A 547 -15.89 -4.46 17.21
CA ALA A 547 -16.62 -3.46 16.44
C ALA A 547 -16.77 -2.12 17.19
N ASP A 548 -17.06 -2.17 18.49
CA ASP A 548 -17.21 -0.97 19.34
C ASP A 548 -15.91 -0.23 19.57
N VAL A 549 -14.80 -0.95 19.72
CA VAL A 549 -13.46 -0.36 19.78
C VAL A 549 -13.19 0.49 18.55
N ASN A 550 -13.45 -0.07 17.36
CA ASN A 550 -13.23 0.63 16.09
C ASN A 550 -14.17 1.84 15.94
N ALA A 551 -15.42 1.70 16.37
CA ALA A 551 -16.40 2.78 16.40
C ALA A 551 -15.97 3.94 17.33
N GLY A 552 -15.47 3.62 18.52
CA GLY A 552 -14.99 4.61 19.50
C GLY A 552 -13.81 5.42 18.97
N ILE A 553 -12.83 4.77 18.32
CA ILE A 553 -11.70 5.45 17.68
C ILE A 553 -12.20 6.42 16.60
N PHE A 554 -13.06 5.95 15.69
CA PHE A 554 -13.57 6.79 14.60
C PHE A 554 -14.45 7.93 15.10
N GLN A 555 -15.21 7.72 16.19
CA GLN A 555 -16.06 8.74 16.78
C GLN A 555 -15.28 9.97 17.25
N VAL A 556 -14.05 9.79 17.76
CA VAL A 556 -13.16 10.92 18.12
C VAL A 556 -12.91 11.79 16.88
N MET A 557 -12.49 11.16 15.79
CA MET A 557 -12.17 11.85 14.54
C MET A 557 -13.40 12.56 13.98
N GLN A 558 -14.55 11.86 13.92
CA GLN A 558 -15.79 12.40 13.40
C GLN A 558 -16.35 13.57 14.23
N THR A 559 -16.15 13.53 15.55
CA THR A 559 -16.63 14.58 16.46
C THR A 559 -15.85 15.88 16.25
N VAL A 560 -14.54 15.77 16.03
CA VAL A 560 -13.67 16.94 15.78
C VAL A 560 -13.79 17.43 14.33
N ASP A 561 -13.86 16.51 13.38
CA ASP A 561 -14.02 16.79 11.95
C ASP A 561 -15.11 15.92 11.32
N PRO A 562 -16.29 16.49 11.01
CA PRO A 562 -17.38 15.77 10.36
C PRO A 562 -17.02 15.17 8.99
N ASN A 563 -15.93 15.63 8.36
CA ASN A 563 -15.42 15.12 7.07
C ASN A 563 -14.24 14.15 7.23
N ALA A 564 -13.91 13.75 8.47
CA ALA A 564 -12.83 12.84 8.76
C ALA A 564 -12.90 11.55 7.92
N VAL A 565 -11.75 11.19 7.36
CA VAL A 565 -11.44 9.91 6.74
C VAL A 565 -10.30 9.30 7.54
N TRP A 566 -10.53 8.09 8.04
CA TRP A 566 -9.53 7.34 8.76
C TRP A 566 -8.68 6.53 7.79
N ILE A 567 -7.36 6.67 7.91
CA ILE A 567 -6.35 5.80 7.29
C ILE A 567 -5.88 4.78 8.34
N MET A 568 -6.05 3.49 8.06
CA MET A 568 -5.67 2.40 8.97
C MET A 568 -4.75 1.39 8.29
N GLN A 569 -3.72 0.94 8.99
CA GLN A 569 -2.83 -0.12 8.52
C GLN A 569 -3.50 -1.49 8.63
N ALA A 570 -3.56 -2.24 7.53
CA ALA A 570 -4.06 -3.61 7.55
C ALA A 570 -3.05 -4.63 8.11
N TRP A 571 -1.83 -4.20 8.49
CA TRP A 571 -0.77 -5.09 9.01
C TRP A 571 -1.21 -5.90 10.23
N LEU A 572 -2.00 -5.29 11.12
CA LEU A 572 -2.49 -5.94 12.34
C LEU A 572 -3.25 -7.25 12.05
N PHE A 573 -3.92 -7.36 10.89
CA PHE A 573 -4.70 -8.53 10.48
C PHE A 573 -3.86 -9.75 10.06
N LEU A 574 -2.52 -9.64 9.96
CA LEU A 574 -1.66 -10.77 9.62
C LEU A 574 -1.45 -11.75 10.79
N SER A 575 -1.74 -11.36 12.03
CA SER A 575 -1.62 -12.25 13.18
C SER A 575 -2.77 -13.25 13.25
N SER A 576 -2.53 -14.44 13.82
CA SER A 576 -3.51 -15.52 13.94
C SER A 576 -4.73 -15.17 14.80
N PHE A 577 -4.67 -14.09 15.58
CA PHE A 577 -5.82 -13.55 16.29
C PHE A 577 -6.94 -13.10 15.33
N TRP A 578 -6.61 -12.52 14.18
CA TRP A 578 -7.58 -11.89 13.28
C TRP A 578 -8.19 -12.90 12.30
N THR A 579 -9.22 -13.60 12.75
CA THR A 579 -10.05 -14.44 11.89
C THR A 579 -10.91 -13.58 10.95
N LEU A 580 -11.42 -14.18 9.86
CA LEU A 580 -12.32 -13.50 8.91
C LEU A 580 -13.50 -12.78 9.62
N ASP A 581 -14.13 -13.45 10.60
CA ASP A 581 -15.25 -12.87 11.35
C ASP A 581 -14.81 -11.69 12.23
N ARG A 582 -13.63 -11.78 12.87
CA ARG A 582 -13.09 -10.69 13.69
C ARG A 582 -12.72 -9.48 12.85
N VAL A 583 -12.10 -9.67 11.70
CA VAL A 583 -11.78 -8.57 10.77
C VAL A 583 -13.06 -7.94 10.25
N ARG A 584 -14.04 -8.74 9.80
CA ARG A 584 -15.35 -8.24 9.35
C ARG A 584 -16.04 -7.43 10.43
N SER A 585 -16.06 -7.93 11.66
CA SER A 585 -16.71 -7.26 12.77
C SER A 585 -15.99 -5.97 13.17
N TYR A 586 -14.67 -6.00 13.29
CA TYR A 586 -13.85 -4.81 13.59
C TYR A 586 -14.13 -3.68 12.59
N LEU A 587 -14.20 -3.99 11.29
CA LEU A 587 -14.46 -2.99 10.24
C LEU A 587 -15.94 -2.54 10.14
N SER A 588 -16.88 -3.22 10.80
CA SER A 588 -18.32 -3.10 10.50
C SER A 588 -18.99 -1.79 10.96
N LYS A 589 -18.52 -1.18 12.05
CA LYS A 589 -19.15 0.02 12.64
C LYS A 589 -18.56 1.34 12.13
N VAL A 590 -17.59 1.31 11.22
CA VAL A 590 -17.12 2.50 10.50
C VAL A 590 -17.88 2.59 9.17
N PRO A 591 -18.46 3.75 8.79
CA PRO A 591 -19.17 3.87 7.52
C PRO A 591 -18.25 3.67 6.30
N ILE A 592 -18.74 2.96 5.28
CA ILE A 592 -18.07 2.91 3.97
C ILE A 592 -17.87 4.33 3.44
N GLY A 593 -16.66 4.62 2.95
CA GLY A 593 -16.27 5.96 2.52
C GLY A 593 -15.59 6.82 3.57
N ARG A 594 -15.56 6.36 4.82
CA ARG A 594 -14.86 7.05 5.92
C ARG A 594 -13.63 6.30 6.44
N LEU A 595 -13.32 5.16 5.84
CA LEU A 595 -12.15 4.36 6.16
C LEU A 595 -11.42 3.99 4.86
N ILE A 596 -10.10 4.16 4.87
CA ILE A 596 -9.18 3.71 3.84
C ILE A 596 -8.16 2.79 4.50
N LEU A 597 -8.11 1.54 4.05
CA LEU A 597 -7.14 0.55 4.49
C LEU A 597 -5.84 0.71 3.69
N LEU A 598 -4.71 0.72 4.38
CA LEU A 598 -3.42 0.48 3.75
C LEU A 598 -3.19 -1.02 3.73
N ASP A 599 -3.41 -1.67 2.58
CA ASP A 599 -3.00 -3.06 2.39
C ASP A 599 -1.48 -3.10 2.31
N LEU A 600 -0.85 -3.22 3.47
CA LEU A 600 0.49 -2.69 3.71
C LEU A 600 1.58 -3.44 2.92
N TYR A 601 1.38 -4.72 2.63
CA TYR A 601 2.34 -5.62 1.99
C TYR A 601 1.74 -6.31 0.75
N SER A 602 1.03 -5.53 -0.07
CA SER A 602 0.19 -6.05 -1.14
C SER A 602 0.96 -6.75 -2.26
N GLU A 603 2.23 -6.43 -2.46
CA GLU A 603 3.06 -7.05 -3.48
C GLU A 603 3.36 -8.52 -3.15
N ALA A 604 3.43 -8.89 -1.87
CA ALA A 604 3.77 -10.25 -1.44
C ALA A 604 2.62 -10.97 -0.73
N LEU A 605 1.90 -10.28 0.16
CA LEU A 605 0.80 -10.80 0.98
C LEU A 605 -0.46 -9.89 0.84
N PRO A 606 -1.10 -9.86 -0.34
CA PRO A 606 -2.29 -9.04 -0.59
C PRO A 606 -3.49 -9.47 0.26
N GLN A 607 -3.86 -8.65 1.24
CA GLN A 607 -4.97 -8.95 2.15
C GLN A 607 -6.34 -8.60 1.54
N TYR A 608 -6.39 -7.73 0.54
CA TYR A 608 -7.63 -7.42 -0.19
C TYR A 608 -8.27 -8.67 -0.81
N LEU A 609 -7.48 -9.69 -1.19
CA LEU A 609 -7.98 -10.96 -1.70
C LEU A 609 -8.63 -11.80 -0.59
N LEU A 610 -8.09 -11.73 0.63
CA LEU A 610 -8.56 -12.50 1.78
C LEU A 610 -9.85 -11.92 2.35
N PHE A 611 -9.95 -10.59 2.43
CA PHE A 611 -11.07 -9.90 3.06
C PHE A 611 -12.09 -9.35 2.07
N GLU A 612 -12.18 -9.94 0.86
CA GLU A 612 -13.17 -9.58 -0.16
C GLU A 612 -13.19 -8.06 -0.45
N SER A 613 -12.02 -7.48 -0.68
CA SER A 613 -11.84 -6.03 -0.80
C SER A 613 -12.25 -5.27 0.49
N PHE A 614 -11.76 -5.76 1.63
CA PHE A 614 -12.02 -5.22 2.97
C PHE A 614 -13.51 -4.98 3.25
N TYR A 615 -14.36 -5.91 2.82
CA TYR A 615 -15.82 -5.88 2.99
C TYR A 615 -16.47 -4.58 2.48
N GLY A 616 -15.94 -4.03 1.39
CA GLY A 616 -16.46 -2.83 0.73
C GLY A 616 -15.85 -1.51 1.22
N HIS A 617 -14.93 -1.55 2.18
CA HIS A 617 -14.12 -0.37 2.51
C HIS A 617 -13.11 -0.06 1.42
N TYR A 618 -12.73 1.21 1.32
CA TYR A 618 -11.71 1.61 0.38
C TYR A 618 -10.33 1.15 0.85
N TYR A 619 -9.43 0.90 -0.09
CA TYR A 619 -8.05 0.59 0.24
C TYR A 619 -7.06 1.10 -0.80
N ILE A 620 -5.81 1.19 -0.36
CA ILE A 620 -4.64 1.50 -1.19
C ILE A 620 -3.79 0.23 -1.25
N TRP A 621 -3.45 -0.20 -2.46
CA TRP A 621 -2.48 -1.26 -2.69
C TRP A 621 -1.10 -0.68 -2.39
N ASN A 622 -0.36 -1.24 -1.43
CA ASN A 622 0.97 -0.72 -1.09
C ASN A 622 2.05 -1.76 -1.34
N MET A 623 3.18 -1.28 -1.85
CA MET A 623 4.43 -2.03 -1.85
C MET A 623 5.20 -1.72 -0.56
N LEU A 624 5.32 -2.72 0.33
CA LEU A 624 6.14 -2.59 1.54
C LEU A 624 7.62 -2.63 1.15
N HIS A 625 7.99 -3.66 0.40
CA HIS A 625 9.34 -3.94 -0.06
C HIS A 625 10.33 -4.12 1.10
N ASP A 626 10.76 -3.04 1.73
CA ASP A 626 11.87 -3.01 2.69
C ASP A 626 11.44 -3.08 4.15
N PHE A 627 12.23 -3.85 4.92
CA PHE A 627 12.14 -4.01 6.36
C PHE A 627 13.47 -3.55 6.99
N GLY A 628 13.40 -2.76 8.06
CA GLY A 628 14.56 -2.25 8.80
C GLY A 628 15.42 -1.22 8.05
N GLY A 629 15.08 -0.81 6.83
CA GLY A 629 15.98 -0.03 5.97
C GLY A 629 17.20 -0.82 5.51
N ASN A 630 17.06 -2.13 5.34
CA ASN A 630 18.16 -3.01 4.97
C ASN A 630 18.54 -2.79 3.49
N ASN A 631 19.83 -2.59 3.20
CA ASN A 631 20.29 -2.09 1.90
C ASN A 631 20.98 -3.17 1.02
N PHE A 632 20.42 -4.38 0.99
CA PHE A 632 20.81 -5.44 0.04
C PHE A 632 19.81 -5.55 -1.13
N LEU A 633 20.25 -6.15 -2.23
CA LEU A 633 19.46 -6.19 -3.45
C LEU A 633 18.32 -7.23 -3.37
N PHE A 634 17.08 -6.80 -3.62
CA PHE A 634 15.89 -7.64 -3.73
C PHE A 634 14.69 -6.90 -4.32
N GLY A 635 13.69 -7.64 -4.81
CA GLY A 635 12.41 -7.09 -5.24
C GLY A 635 11.70 -7.95 -6.27
N SER A 636 10.48 -7.56 -6.66
CA SER A 636 9.76 -8.20 -7.76
C SER A 636 9.08 -7.19 -8.69
N LEU A 637 9.72 -6.96 -9.84
CA LEU A 637 9.14 -6.14 -10.91
C LEU A 637 7.88 -6.79 -11.49
N ILE A 638 7.78 -8.12 -11.50
CA ILE A 638 6.59 -8.84 -11.97
C ILE A 638 5.39 -8.55 -11.07
N SER A 639 5.57 -8.62 -9.75
CA SER A 639 4.48 -8.40 -8.80
C SER A 639 3.96 -6.97 -8.87
N ILE A 640 4.84 -5.99 -9.09
CA ILE A 640 4.45 -4.59 -9.28
C ILE A 640 3.79 -4.37 -10.64
N THR A 641 4.20 -5.09 -11.67
CA THR A 641 3.57 -5.00 -13.01
C THR A 641 2.11 -5.48 -12.96
N ASN A 642 1.86 -6.61 -12.27
CA ASN A 642 0.55 -7.27 -12.29
C ASN A 642 -0.35 -6.91 -11.11
N GLY A 643 0.23 -6.59 -9.95
CA GLY A 643 -0.47 -6.44 -8.67
C GLY A 643 -1.54 -5.34 -8.68
N PRO A 644 -1.17 -4.07 -8.92
CA PRO A 644 -2.12 -2.97 -8.97
C PRO A 644 -3.24 -3.18 -9.99
N GLN A 645 -2.93 -3.69 -11.19
CA GLN A 645 -3.96 -3.95 -12.19
C GLN A 645 -4.92 -5.06 -11.75
N SER A 646 -4.41 -6.14 -11.17
CA SER A 646 -5.22 -7.25 -10.66
C SER A 646 -6.13 -6.77 -9.53
N ALA A 647 -5.61 -5.93 -8.65
CA ALA A 647 -6.35 -5.32 -7.55
C ALA A 647 -7.47 -4.39 -8.05
N ARG A 648 -7.22 -3.52 -9.05
CA ARG A 648 -8.27 -2.69 -9.68
C ARG A 648 -9.36 -3.54 -10.33
N ASN A 649 -8.97 -4.60 -11.05
CA ASN A 649 -9.92 -5.51 -11.71
C ASN A 649 -10.76 -6.31 -10.70
N PHE A 650 -10.17 -6.69 -9.57
CA PHE A 650 -10.85 -7.48 -8.53
C PHE A 650 -11.81 -6.63 -7.70
N SER A 651 -11.39 -5.42 -7.33
CA SER A 651 -12.07 -4.58 -6.34
C SER A 651 -13.04 -3.54 -6.93
N GLY A 652 -13.02 -3.36 -8.26
CA GLY A 652 -13.74 -2.26 -8.90
C GLY A 652 -13.27 -0.92 -8.36
N ASP A 653 -14.22 -0.06 -7.95
CA ASP A 653 -13.92 1.28 -7.45
C ASP A 653 -13.41 1.31 -5.99
N HIS A 654 -13.28 0.16 -5.30
CA HIS A 654 -12.82 0.12 -3.90
C HIS A 654 -11.29 0.21 -3.74
N MET A 655 -10.52 -0.17 -4.76
CA MET A 655 -9.11 0.16 -4.82
C MET A 655 -8.96 1.59 -5.33
N ILE A 656 -8.49 2.49 -4.48
CA ILE A 656 -8.44 3.94 -4.77
C ILE A 656 -7.03 4.50 -4.86
N GLY A 657 -6.00 3.67 -4.70
CA GLY A 657 -4.62 4.12 -4.71
C GLY A 657 -3.58 3.03 -4.86
N VAL A 658 -2.38 3.47 -5.26
CA VAL A 658 -1.13 2.71 -5.18
C VAL A 658 -0.16 3.47 -4.27
N GLY A 659 0.55 2.79 -3.40
CA GLY A 659 1.48 3.44 -2.48
C GLY A 659 2.73 2.64 -2.16
N ILE A 660 3.59 3.26 -1.35
CA ILE A 660 4.83 2.68 -0.84
C ILE A 660 4.87 2.82 0.68
N THR A 661 5.17 1.70 1.35
CA THR A 661 5.07 1.51 2.81
C THR A 661 6.34 0.88 3.37
N MET A 662 7.48 1.23 2.78
CA MET A 662 8.79 0.76 3.20
C MET A 662 9.19 1.24 4.58
N GLU A 663 9.81 0.36 5.36
CA GLU A 663 10.32 0.74 6.67
C GLU A 663 11.53 1.66 6.59
N GLY A 664 12.35 1.57 5.55
CA GLY A 664 13.43 2.50 5.25
C GLY A 664 13.65 2.72 3.75
N ILE A 665 14.30 3.85 3.43
CA ILE A 665 14.56 4.30 2.05
C ILE A 665 16.06 4.34 1.73
N ASN A 666 16.43 4.89 0.56
CA ASN A 666 17.80 4.97 0.03
C ASN A 666 18.39 3.60 -0.41
N GLN A 667 17.54 2.73 -0.96
CA GLN A 667 17.94 1.45 -1.56
C GLN A 667 17.00 1.10 -2.72
N ASN A 668 17.42 0.21 -3.60
CA ASN A 668 16.62 -0.44 -4.67
C ASN A 668 15.69 0.52 -5.44
N GLU A 669 16.19 1.69 -5.84
CA GLU A 669 15.41 2.82 -6.40
C GLU A 669 14.56 2.45 -7.61
N ILE A 670 14.98 1.44 -8.37
CA ILE A 670 14.22 0.87 -9.50
C ILE A 670 12.82 0.41 -9.07
N MET A 671 12.68 -0.15 -7.87
CA MET A 671 11.43 -0.70 -7.36
C MET A 671 10.43 0.42 -7.08
N TYR A 672 10.89 1.48 -6.42
CA TYR A 672 10.06 2.62 -6.03
C TYR A 672 9.63 3.46 -7.24
N GLU A 673 10.54 3.71 -8.20
CA GLU A 673 10.17 4.39 -9.44
C GLU A 673 9.07 3.62 -10.18
N PHE A 674 9.23 2.30 -10.30
CA PHE A 674 8.29 1.49 -11.06
C PHE A 674 6.93 1.32 -10.38
N ALA A 675 6.91 1.19 -9.05
CA ALA A 675 5.67 1.05 -8.28
C ALA A 675 4.79 2.30 -8.37
N LEU A 676 5.37 3.49 -8.19
CA LEU A 676 4.62 4.75 -8.25
C LEU A 676 4.15 5.07 -9.68
N GLU A 677 4.90 4.63 -10.70
CA GLU A 677 4.48 4.78 -12.10
C GLU A 677 3.20 4.02 -12.43
N GLN A 678 2.83 2.97 -11.70
CA GLN A 678 1.60 2.19 -11.95
C GLN A 678 0.32 3.03 -11.80
N SER A 679 0.38 4.17 -11.09
CA SER A 679 -0.74 5.11 -10.98
C SER A 679 -0.96 5.97 -12.23
N TRP A 680 -0.01 5.99 -13.17
CA TRP A 680 0.01 6.93 -14.30
C TRP A 680 0.11 6.26 -15.67
N ARG A 681 0.15 4.92 -15.70
CA ARG A 681 0.36 4.16 -16.94
C ARG A 681 -0.61 2.99 -17.10
N SER A 682 -0.77 2.57 -18.33
CA SER A 682 -1.37 1.27 -18.64
C SER A 682 -0.44 0.12 -18.22
N PRO A 683 -0.99 -1.06 -17.90
CA PRO A 683 -0.19 -2.26 -17.61
C PRO A 683 0.76 -2.61 -18.76
N LEU A 684 1.97 -3.05 -18.41
CA LEU A 684 2.99 -3.46 -19.38
C LEU A 684 3.00 -4.97 -19.55
N ASN A 685 3.22 -5.45 -20.77
CA ASN A 685 3.60 -6.83 -21.04
C ASN A 685 5.12 -7.05 -20.84
N ASN A 686 5.60 -8.29 -20.96
CA ASN A 686 7.01 -8.62 -20.72
C ASN A 686 8.00 -7.90 -21.66
N ILE A 687 7.61 -7.60 -22.90
CA ILE A 687 8.47 -6.86 -23.85
C ILE A 687 8.56 -5.41 -23.38
N GLU A 688 7.42 -4.82 -23.06
CA GLU A 688 7.34 -3.44 -22.58
C GLU A 688 8.04 -3.22 -21.24
N LEU A 689 8.05 -4.22 -20.35
CA LEU A 689 8.82 -4.18 -19.10
C LEU A 689 10.34 -4.14 -19.36
N ASN A 690 10.82 -4.90 -20.35
CA ASN A 690 12.23 -4.85 -20.75
C ASN A 690 12.59 -3.50 -21.37
N ASP A 691 11.70 -2.92 -22.17
CA ASP A 691 11.90 -1.59 -22.76
C ASP A 691 11.92 -0.51 -21.66
N TRP A 692 11.03 -0.61 -20.66
CA TRP A 692 11.04 0.27 -19.50
C TRP A 692 12.37 0.18 -18.74
N LEU A 693 12.88 -1.03 -18.50
CA LEU A 693 14.16 -1.27 -17.84
C LEU A 693 15.34 -0.67 -18.62
N ILE A 694 15.36 -0.82 -19.94
CA ILE A 694 16.36 -0.18 -20.80
C ILE A 694 16.28 1.35 -20.66
N GLY A 695 15.07 1.90 -20.68
CA GLY A 695 14.82 3.31 -20.46
C GLY A 695 15.34 3.78 -19.10
N PHE A 696 15.08 3.04 -18.03
CA PHE A 696 15.58 3.34 -16.67
C PHE A 696 17.11 3.49 -16.66
N VAL A 697 17.83 2.53 -17.24
CA VAL A 697 19.30 2.54 -17.28
C VAL A 697 19.85 3.71 -18.09
N ILE A 698 19.26 3.98 -19.26
CA ILE A 698 19.65 5.13 -20.10
C ILE A 698 19.50 6.41 -19.30
N ARG A 699 18.30 6.68 -18.75
CA ARG A 699 18.02 7.90 -18.00
C ARG A 699 18.90 8.06 -16.77
N ARG A 700 19.26 6.95 -16.13
CA ARG A 700 20.06 6.94 -14.91
C ARG A 700 21.54 7.26 -15.15
N TYR A 701 22.12 6.82 -16.27
CA TYR A 701 23.58 6.90 -16.46
C TYR A 701 24.07 7.92 -17.49
N THR A 702 23.50 7.94 -18.68
CA THR A 702 24.00 8.73 -19.83
C THR A 702 22.95 9.71 -20.33
N GLY A 703 21.68 9.34 -20.20
CA GLY A 703 20.50 9.97 -20.77
C GLY A 703 20.46 9.99 -22.30
N ASP A 704 21.30 9.19 -22.97
CA ASP A 704 21.24 8.94 -24.41
C ASP A 704 21.78 7.53 -24.76
N HIS A 705 21.76 7.22 -26.05
CA HIS A 705 22.17 5.91 -26.58
C HIS A 705 23.69 5.67 -26.58
N SER A 706 24.51 6.55 -25.95
CA SER A 706 25.92 6.26 -25.68
C SER A 706 26.12 5.20 -24.58
N ILE A 707 25.04 4.75 -23.95
CA ILE A 707 25.08 3.69 -22.93
C ILE A 707 25.78 2.42 -23.48
N PRO A 708 26.81 1.89 -22.78
CA PRO A 708 27.42 0.63 -23.19
C PRO A 708 26.42 -0.53 -23.13
N ASN A 709 26.46 -1.40 -24.14
CA ASN A 709 25.63 -2.61 -24.19
C ASN A 709 25.85 -3.53 -22.98
N SER A 710 27.04 -3.50 -22.38
CA SER A 710 27.37 -4.23 -21.16
C SER A 710 26.51 -3.78 -19.98
N ALA A 711 26.34 -2.47 -19.76
CA ALA A 711 25.48 -1.94 -18.69
C ALA A 711 24.01 -2.32 -18.90
N LEU A 712 23.50 -2.22 -20.13
CA LEU A 712 22.13 -2.65 -20.45
C LEU A 712 21.93 -4.15 -20.20
N SER A 713 22.90 -4.97 -20.59
CA SER A 713 22.86 -6.42 -20.40
C SER A 713 22.93 -6.80 -18.92
N ALA A 714 23.74 -6.09 -18.14
CA ALA A 714 23.82 -6.28 -16.70
C ALA A 714 22.48 -6.04 -16.01
N TRP A 715 21.82 -4.92 -16.29
CA TRP A 715 20.52 -4.61 -15.70
C TRP A 715 19.41 -5.56 -16.14
N LYS A 716 19.44 -6.05 -17.40
CA LYS A 716 18.55 -7.13 -17.82
C LYS A 716 18.76 -8.41 -17.01
N LEU A 717 20.01 -8.77 -16.68
CA LEU A 717 20.28 -9.91 -15.81
C LEU A 717 19.75 -9.68 -14.40
N LEU A 718 19.98 -8.50 -13.81
CA LEU A 718 19.46 -8.15 -12.48
C LEU A 718 17.92 -8.16 -12.43
N GLY A 719 17.28 -7.54 -13.43
CA GLY A 719 15.82 -7.52 -13.60
C GLY A 719 15.21 -8.92 -13.70
N ASN A 720 15.91 -9.84 -14.38
CA ASN A 720 15.49 -11.23 -14.55
C ASN A 720 16.02 -12.19 -13.46
N SER A 721 16.64 -11.68 -12.40
CA SER A 721 17.15 -12.49 -11.28
C SER A 721 16.75 -11.89 -9.93
N VAL A 722 17.59 -11.02 -9.38
CA VAL A 722 17.44 -10.43 -8.03
C VAL A 722 16.14 -9.63 -7.90
N TYR A 723 15.67 -9.01 -8.98
CA TYR A 723 14.43 -8.23 -9.02
C TYR A 723 13.22 -8.97 -9.62
N LEU A 724 13.27 -10.30 -9.71
CA LEU A 724 12.23 -11.08 -10.39
C LEU A 724 11.14 -11.63 -9.45
N ARG A 725 11.48 -12.03 -8.22
CA ARG A 725 10.60 -12.88 -7.39
C ARG A 725 10.26 -12.27 -6.03
N ASN A 726 9.02 -12.47 -5.62
CA ASN A 726 8.57 -12.21 -4.26
C ASN A 726 9.12 -13.27 -3.31
N VAL A 727 10.29 -13.00 -2.76
CA VAL A 727 10.75 -13.70 -1.57
C VAL A 727 11.34 -12.61 -0.68
N HIS A 728 10.90 -12.56 0.58
CA HIS A 728 11.62 -11.78 1.57
C HIS A 728 13.08 -12.25 1.54
N ALA A 729 14.01 -11.32 1.34
CA ALA A 729 15.42 -11.68 1.23
C ALA A 729 15.98 -11.95 2.62
N ASP A 730 16.55 -13.15 2.80
CA ASP A 730 17.23 -13.53 4.03
C ASP A 730 18.35 -12.54 4.34
N ARG A 731 18.45 -12.14 5.61
CA ARG A 731 19.55 -11.31 6.11
C ARG A 731 20.89 -11.95 5.70
N PRO A 732 21.82 -11.20 5.09
CA PRO A 732 23.15 -11.70 4.76
C PRO A 732 23.87 -12.27 5.98
N ILE A 733 24.53 -13.43 5.82
CA ILE A 733 25.33 -14.05 6.90
C ILE A 733 26.32 -13.04 7.48
N ILE A 734 26.99 -12.25 6.65
CA ILE A 734 28.00 -11.27 7.08
C ILE A 734 27.46 -10.24 8.08
N LEU A 735 26.18 -9.88 7.97
CA LEU A 735 25.48 -8.94 8.86
C LEU A 735 24.79 -9.64 10.03
N SER A 736 24.78 -10.97 10.05
CA SER A 736 24.13 -11.75 11.11
C SER A 736 25.05 -11.91 12.33
N ARG A 737 24.45 -12.21 13.49
CA ARG A 737 25.22 -12.60 14.67
C ARG A 737 25.94 -13.93 14.41
N PRO A 738 27.27 -14.00 14.54
CA PRO A 738 28.02 -15.21 14.24
C PRO A 738 27.63 -16.40 15.12
N ARG A 739 27.44 -17.56 14.49
CA ARG A 739 27.20 -18.86 15.14
C ARG A 739 27.64 -19.98 14.20
N LEU A 740 27.65 -21.23 14.70
CA LEU A 740 27.88 -22.40 13.85
C LEU A 740 26.66 -22.66 12.95
N ASN A 741 26.92 -23.18 11.74
CA ASN A 741 25.90 -23.69 10.81
C ASN A 741 24.81 -22.66 10.44
N ILE A 742 25.19 -21.41 10.15
CA ILE A 742 24.26 -20.44 9.54
C ILE A 742 24.00 -20.84 8.08
N GLU A 743 22.73 -20.97 7.70
CA GLU A 743 22.33 -21.17 6.32
C GLU A 743 21.96 -19.83 5.66
N GLN A 744 22.27 -19.68 4.37
CA GLN A 744 21.83 -18.55 3.54
C GLN A 744 20.90 -19.09 2.46
N ASN A 745 19.64 -18.66 2.45
CA ASN A 745 18.77 -18.91 1.30
C ASN A 745 19.12 -17.93 0.18
N ILE A 746 19.34 -18.45 -1.03
CA ILE A 746 19.56 -17.66 -2.24
C ILE A 746 18.38 -17.94 -3.17
N TYR A 747 17.49 -16.94 -3.30
CA TYR A 747 16.22 -17.09 -4.00
C TYR A 747 16.30 -16.84 -5.53
N PHE A 748 17.47 -16.46 -6.02
CA PHE A 748 17.74 -16.17 -7.43
C PHE A 748 18.96 -16.94 -7.95
N ASP A 749 19.17 -16.91 -9.27
CA ASP A 749 20.37 -17.47 -9.87
C ASP A 749 21.56 -16.52 -9.66
N ILE A 750 22.43 -16.90 -8.74
CA ILE A 750 23.59 -16.10 -8.37
C ILE A 750 24.58 -15.92 -9.52
N GLN A 751 24.58 -16.79 -10.52
CA GLN A 751 25.38 -16.61 -11.73
C GLN A 751 24.96 -15.35 -12.50
N CYS A 752 23.66 -15.02 -12.51
CA CYS A 752 23.18 -13.79 -13.13
C CYS A 752 23.74 -12.54 -12.44
N LEU A 753 23.82 -12.54 -11.10
CA LEU A 753 24.41 -11.44 -10.34
C LEU A 753 25.92 -11.29 -10.63
N PHE A 754 26.66 -12.40 -10.68
CA PHE A 754 28.09 -12.39 -11.03
C PHE A 754 28.35 -11.87 -12.44
N LEU A 755 27.60 -12.34 -13.43
CA LEU A 755 27.71 -11.87 -14.81
C LEU A 755 27.32 -10.39 -14.93
N ALA A 756 26.29 -9.94 -14.20
CA ALA A 756 25.93 -8.53 -14.15
C ALA A 756 27.06 -7.67 -13.58
N TRP A 757 27.74 -8.14 -12.53
CA TRP A 757 28.91 -7.46 -11.97
C TRP A 757 30.06 -7.36 -12.97
N GLU A 758 30.41 -8.46 -13.65
CA GLU A 758 31.44 -8.45 -14.71
C GLU A 758 31.12 -7.43 -15.81
N LEU A 759 29.87 -7.42 -16.27
CA LEU A 759 29.42 -6.50 -17.31
C LEU A 759 29.48 -5.03 -16.85
N LEU A 760 29.15 -4.73 -15.59
CA LEU A 760 29.25 -3.37 -15.05
C LEU A 760 30.70 -2.95 -14.82
N VAL A 761 31.58 -3.85 -14.38
CA VAL A 761 33.02 -3.58 -14.30
C VAL A 761 33.57 -3.25 -15.69
N ASN A 762 33.16 -3.97 -16.72
CA ASN A 762 33.52 -3.64 -18.10
C ASN A 762 32.94 -2.28 -18.54
N ALA A 763 31.66 -2.01 -18.23
CA ALA A 763 31.03 -0.73 -18.53
C ALA A 763 31.73 0.47 -17.86
N SER A 764 32.43 0.25 -16.73
CA SER A 764 33.21 1.30 -16.05
C SER A 764 34.36 1.88 -16.89
N ASN A 765 34.70 1.27 -18.03
CA ASN A 765 35.65 1.83 -18.99
C ASN A 765 35.10 3.07 -19.70
N GLU A 766 33.77 3.17 -19.80
CA GLU A 766 33.06 4.22 -20.53
C GLU A 766 32.14 5.03 -19.60
N LEU A 767 31.66 4.43 -18.50
CA LEU A 767 30.76 5.06 -17.54
C LEU A 767 31.48 5.50 -16.26
N ASN A 768 31.20 6.73 -15.84
CA ASN A 768 31.73 7.31 -14.61
C ASN A 768 30.77 8.32 -13.94
N SER A 769 29.47 8.24 -14.23
CA SER A 769 28.48 9.13 -13.59
C SER A 769 28.28 8.79 -12.11
N ASP A 770 27.91 9.77 -11.28
CA ASP A 770 27.72 9.58 -9.82
C ASP A 770 26.72 8.47 -9.48
N LEU A 771 25.66 8.32 -10.28
CA LEU A 771 24.66 7.25 -10.17
C LEU A 771 25.20 5.88 -10.63
N PHE A 772 26.06 5.84 -11.65
CA PHE A 772 26.72 4.59 -12.03
C PHE A 772 27.69 4.11 -10.94
N ARG A 773 28.44 5.04 -10.33
CA ARG A 773 29.34 4.72 -9.21
C ARG A 773 28.60 4.15 -8.00
N TYR A 774 27.41 4.68 -7.70
CA TYR A 774 26.51 4.13 -6.67
C TYR A 774 26.19 2.66 -6.94
N ASP A 775 25.61 2.36 -8.10
CA ASP A 775 25.16 1.01 -8.42
C ASP A 775 26.35 0.03 -8.52
N LEU A 776 27.51 0.50 -8.98
CA LEU A 776 28.72 -0.31 -9.05
C LEU A 776 29.22 -0.70 -7.65
N VAL A 777 29.18 0.21 -6.68
CA VAL A 777 29.49 -0.10 -5.26
C VAL A 777 28.42 -1.04 -4.67
N ASP A 778 27.14 -0.74 -4.89
CA ASP A 778 25.98 -1.48 -4.37
C ASP A 778 25.98 -2.95 -4.83
N ILE A 779 26.35 -3.20 -6.09
CA ILE A 779 26.45 -4.55 -6.65
C ILE A 779 27.75 -5.24 -6.22
N THR A 780 28.86 -4.51 -6.11
CA THR A 780 30.13 -5.09 -5.65
C THR A 780 30.02 -5.59 -4.20
N LYS A 781 29.39 -4.82 -3.29
CA LYS A 781 29.18 -5.29 -1.91
C LYS A 781 28.32 -6.56 -1.87
N GLU A 782 27.32 -6.68 -2.75
CA GLU A 782 26.43 -7.84 -2.81
C GLU A 782 27.22 -9.09 -3.23
N ILE A 783 28.11 -8.97 -4.23
CA ILE A 783 29.01 -10.03 -4.65
C ILE A 783 29.92 -10.49 -3.51
N LEU A 784 30.53 -9.55 -2.79
CA LEU A 784 31.43 -9.88 -1.69
C LEU A 784 30.69 -10.55 -0.52
N GLN A 785 29.43 -10.20 -0.28
CA GLN A 785 28.57 -10.91 0.67
C GLN A 785 28.45 -12.40 0.31
N TYR A 786 28.24 -12.74 -0.96
CA TYR A 786 28.13 -14.15 -1.35
C TYR A 786 29.49 -14.85 -1.41
N LYS A 787 30.57 -14.09 -1.66
CA LYS A 787 31.94 -14.61 -1.45
C LYS A 787 32.15 -15.00 0.02
N PHE A 788 31.65 -14.19 0.96
CA PHE A 788 31.69 -14.51 2.39
C PHE A 788 30.93 -15.81 2.68
N VAL A 789 29.72 -15.98 2.14
CA VAL A 789 28.92 -17.21 2.31
C VAL A 789 29.69 -18.45 1.82
N ASN A 790 30.31 -18.38 0.64
CA ASN A 790 31.13 -19.48 0.11
C ASN A 790 32.27 -19.87 1.07
N VAL A 791 33.04 -18.88 1.53
CA VAL A 791 34.19 -19.13 2.42
C VAL A 791 33.71 -19.61 3.80
N TYR A 792 32.55 -19.14 4.28
CA TYR A 792 31.95 -19.61 5.53
C TYR A 792 31.56 -21.09 5.46
N ILE A 793 31.04 -21.57 4.32
CA ILE A 793 30.77 -23.00 4.10
C ILE A 793 32.06 -23.83 4.20
N GLN A 794 33.16 -23.32 3.63
CA GLN A 794 34.47 -23.99 3.72
C GLN A 794 35.03 -23.98 5.15
N PHE A 795 34.86 -22.86 5.86
CA PHE A 795 35.19 -22.74 7.27
C PHE A 795 34.44 -23.78 8.12
N MET A 796 33.14 -23.92 7.90
CA MET A 796 32.32 -24.93 8.60
C MET A 796 32.70 -26.36 8.23
N SER A 797 33.05 -26.61 6.97
CA SER A 797 33.56 -27.93 6.53
C SER A 797 34.87 -28.28 7.24
N ALA A 798 35.81 -27.34 7.37
CA ALA A 798 37.06 -27.55 8.09
C ALA A 798 36.82 -27.77 9.58
N TYR A 799 35.93 -26.99 10.19
CA TYR A 799 35.53 -27.17 11.60
C TYR A 799 34.95 -28.55 11.85
N ASN A 800 34.04 -29.03 11.00
CA ASN A 800 33.44 -30.35 11.12
C ASN A 800 34.44 -31.50 10.96
N GLN A 801 35.57 -31.25 10.27
CA GLN A 801 36.68 -32.19 10.12
C GLN A 801 37.74 -32.06 11.22
N SER A 802 37.53 -31.16 12.19
CA SER A 802 38.53 -30.78 13.21
C SER A 802 39.87 -30.33 12.60
N ASP A 803 39.85 -29.75 11.40
CA ASP A 803 41.02 -29.23 10.71
C ASP A 803 41.35 -27.82 11.19
N LEU A 804 42.20 -27.72 12.22
CA LEU A 804 42.63 -26.44 12.80
C LEU A 804 43.31 -25.52 11.77
N TYR A 805 44.10 -26.08 10.85
CA TYR A 805 44.79 -25.29 9.83
C TYR A 805 43.80 -24.74 8.80
N GLY A 806 42.87 -25.58 8.33
CA GLY A 806 41.77 -25.19 7.47
C GLY A 806 40.91 -24.11 8.10
N VAL A 807 40.47 -24.27 9.35
CA VAL A 807 39.66 -23.28 10.08
C VAL A 807 40.39 -21.94 10.19
N SER A 808 41.66 -21.94 10.59
CA SER A 808 42.46 -20.71 10.73
C SER A 808 42.65 -20.01 9.38
N THR A 809 42.86 -20.78 8.31
CA THR A 809 43.02 -20.26 6.94
C THR A 809 41.73 -19.61 6.44
N GLN A 810 40.59 -20.29 6.60
CA GLN A 810 39.31 -19.75 6.14
C GLN A 810 38.86 -18.56 6.99
N ALA A 811 39.14 -18.54 8.30
CA ALA A 811 38.89 -17.39 9.16
C ALA A 811 39.64 -16.14 8.67
N ALA A 812 40.93 -16.28 8.33
CA ALA A 812 41.71 -15.17 7.80
C ALA A 812 41.13 -14.62 6.47
N ILE A 813 40.65 -15.50 5.58
CA ILE A 813 40.00 -15.09 4.33
C ILE A 813 38.67 -14.37 4.61
N LEU A 814 37.88 -14.81 5.59
CA LEU A 814 36.62 -14.15 5.98
C LEU A 814 36.88 -12.72 6.51
N VAL A 815 37.93 -12.53 7.32
CA VAL A 815 38.36 -11.22 7.81
C VAL A 815 38.85 -10.31 6.67
N ASP A 816 39.58 -10.87 5.69
CA ASP A 816 40.02 -10.14 4.51
C ASP A 816 38.82 -9.67 3.65
N ILE A 817 37.78 -10.51 3.49
CA ILE A 817 36.54 -10.11 2.79
C ILE A 817 35.80 -8.98 3.54
N LEU A 818 35.73 -9.03 4.87
CA LEU A 818 35.15 -7.94 5.68
C LEU A 818 35.91 -6.62 5.48
N THR A 819 37.23 -6.68 5.40
CA THR A 819 38.10 -5.52 5.15
C THR A 819 37.87 -4.95 3.75
N ASP A 820 37.71 -5.80 2.74
CA ASP A 820 37.44 -5.38 1.37
C ASP A 820 36.04 -4.80 1.18
N ILE A 821 35.04 -5.30 1.92
CA ILE A 821 33.70 -4.70 1.97
C ILE A 821 33.75 -3.32 2.61
N GLU A 822 34.44 -3.17 3.74
CA GLU A 822 34.66 -1.85 4.37
C GLU A 822 35.31 -0.88 3.36
N LEU A 823 36.34 -1.32 2.64
CA LEU A 823 37.04 -0.52 1.64
C LEU A 823 36.12 -0.03 0.50
N VAL A 824 35.31 -0.91 -0.08
CA VAL A 824 34.42 -0.50 -1.19
C VAL A 824 33.30 0.42 -0.72
N LEU A 825 32.75 0.20 0.48
CA LEU A 825 31.72 1.08 1.05
C LEU A 825 32.28 2.46 1.39
N ALA A 826 33.51 2.54 1.91
CA ALA A 826 34.17 3.80 2.25
C ALA A 826 34.38 4.71 1.03
N SER A 827 34.36 4.15 -0.18
CA SER A 827 34.58 4.88 -1.43
C SER A 827 33.38 5.71 -1.91
N ASP A 828 32.22 5.60 -1.27
CA ASP A 828 31.00 6.30 -1.66
C ASP A 828 30.23 6.88 -0.47
N ARG A 829 29.89 8.17 -0.55
CA ARG A 829 29.28 8.94 0.55
C ARG A 829 27.95 8.36 1.02
N ARG A 830 27.25 7.59 0.17
CA ARG A 830 25.93 7.03 0.47
C ARG A 830 25.99 5.78 1.35
N PHE A 831 27.20 5.25 1.61
CA PHE A 831 27.42 4.06 2.41
C PHE A 831 28.27 4.34 3.66
N LEU A 832 28.24 5.56 4.20
CA LEU A 832 29.04 5.94 5.37
C LEU A 832 28.18 6.06 6.65
N LEU A 833 28.52 5.31 7.69
CA LEU A 833 27.89 5.44 9.02
C LEU A 833 28.04 6.87 9.59
N GLY A 834 29.15 7.54 9.25
CA GLY A 834 29.42 8.91 9.73
C GLY A 834 28.34 9.91 9.34
N ASN A 835 27.67 9.74 8.19
CA ASN A 835 26.59 10.64 7.78
C ASN A 835 25.36 10.50 8.68
N TRP A 836 24.96 9.26 8.98
CA TRP A 836 23.85 8.98 9.90
C TRP A 836 24.11 9.53 11.31
N ILE A 837 25.33 9.33 11.83
CA ILE A 837 25.73 9.86 13.13
C ILE A 837 25.75 11.39 13.11
N GLN A 838 26.30 12.00 12.07
CA GLN A 838 26.39 13.45 11.96
C GLN A 838 24.99 14.10 11.89
N ASP A 839 24.04 13.45 11.21
CA ASP A 839 22.64 13.88 11.19
C ASP A 839 22.02 13.81 12.59
N ALA A 840 22.32 12.78 13.38
CA ALA A 840 21.83 12.69 14.77
C ALA A 840 22.46 13.78 15.66
N LEU A 841 23.76 14.02 15.52
CA LEU A 841 24.51 14.97 16.34
C LEU A 841 24.14 16.43 16.09
N GLN A 842 23.51 16.76 14.96
CA GLN A 842 23.05 18.14 14.69
C GLN A 842 21.99 18.62 15.71
N PHE A 843 21.33 17.70 16.42
CA PHE A 843 20.35 18.01 17.47
C PHE A 843 20.98 18.07 18.88
N ALA A 844 22.27 17.79 19.03
CA ALA A 844 22.99 17.92 20.29
C ALA A 844 23.30 19.39 20.57
N GLN A 845 22.91 19.87 21.76
CA GLN A 845 23.17 21.26 22.20
C GLN A 845 24.47 21.42 23.00
N ASN A 846 24.96 20.35 23.60
CA ASN A 846 26.12 20.31 24.49
C ASN A 846 26.78 18.93 24.43
N GLU A 847 27.96 18.80 25.04
CA GLU A 847 28.73 17.54 25.04
C GLU A 847 27.98 16.37 25.71
N GLU A 848 27.17 16.63 26.73
CA GLU A 848 26.38 15.59 27.39
C GLU A 848 25.34 14.96 26.44
N ASN A 849 24.73 15.77 25.57
CA ASN A 849 23.74 15.29 24.58
C ASN A 849 24.38 14.57 23.38
N ILE A 850 25.70 14.72 23.13
CA ILE A 850 26.40 14.01 22.05
C ILE A 850 26.35 12.50 22.29
N HIS A 851 26.51 12.05 23.54
CA HIS A 851 26.43 10.62 23.87
C HIS A 851 25.02 10.07 23.62
N PHE A 852 23.98 10.81 23.98
CA PHE A 852 22.59 10.41 23.80
C PHE A 852 22.20 10.16 22.33
N TYR A 853 22.53 11.09 21.43
CA TYR A 853 22.20 10.94 20.01
C TYR A 853 23.09 9.90 19.31
N ASN A 854 24.38 9.79 19.69
CA ASN A 854 25.24 8.70 19.23
C ASN A 854 24.67 7.33 19.63
N PHE A 855 24.28 7.18 20.90
CA PHE A 855 23.70 5.95 21.42
C PHE A 855 22.45 5.55 20.62
N ASN A 856 21.50 6.48 20.45
CA ASN A 856 20.27 6.22 19.67
C ASN A 856 20.59 5.82 18.23
N ALA A 857 21.46 6.57 17.55
CA ALA A 857 21.81 6.32 16.15
C ALA A 857 22.48 4.95 15.95
N LYS A 858 23.38 4.55 16.86
CA LYS A 858 24.11 3.28 16.78
C LYS A 858 23.29 2.09 17.25
N LEU A 859 22.52 2.23 18.32
CA LEU A 859 21.71 1.15 18.87
C LEU A 859 20.70 0.65 17.83
N GLN A 860 20.02 1.57 17.13
CA GLN A 860 19.02 1.24 16.13
C GLN A 860 19.59 0.36 14.99
N VAL A 861 20.76 0.70 14.45
CA VAL A 861 21.37 -0.01 13.30
C VAL A 861 22.22 -1.23 13.71
N SER A 862 22.14 -1.64 14.98
CA SER A 862 22.88 -2.78 15.54
C SER A 862 21.94 -3.72 16.30
N ILE A 863 22.07 -3.83 17.62
CA ILE A 863 21.33 -4.80 18.43
C ILE A 863 19.88 -4.38 18.75
N TRP A 864 19.51 -3.16 18.38
CA TRP A 864 18.19 -2.55 18.48
C TRP A 864 17.69 -2.27 19.92
N GLY A 865 17.96 -3.15 20.89
CA GLY A 865 17.70 -2.89 22.32
C GLY A 865 18.89 -3.24 23.23
N ASN A 866 18.71 -3.20 24.56
CA ASN A 866 19.84 -3.25 25.51
C ASN A 866 20.29 -4.67 25.94
N ASN A 867 19.72 -5.73 25.37
CA ASN A 867 19.97 -7.11 25.75
C ASN A 867 20.11 -8.02 24.52
N TYR A 868 21.08 -8.94 24.55
CA TYR A 868 21.34 -9.91 23.49
C TYR A 868 20.29 -11.03 23.37
N THR A 869 19.28 -11.08 24.24
CA THR A 869 18.14 -12.02 24.14
C THR A 869 16.94 -11.47 23.38
N LEU A 870 17.00 -10.22 22.91
CA LEU A 870 15.92 -9.59 22.16
C LEU A 870 15.77 -10.20 20.76
N GLN A 871 14.54 -10.27 20.26
CA GLN A 871 14.25 -10.86 18.95
C GLN A 871 14.65 -9.94 17.78
N LEU A 872 14.81 -8.63 18.02
CA LEU A 872 15.11 -7.62 16.99
C LEU A 872 16.61 -7.40 16.72
N TYR A 873 17.44 -8.34 17.14
CA TYR A 873 18.87 -8.28 16.95
C TYR A 873 19.25 -8.17 15.46
N ASP A 874 20.04 -7.15 15.09
CA ASP A 874 20.41 -6.76 13.71
C ASP A 874 19.21 -6.53 12.77
N TYR A 875 18.03 -6.20 13.29
CA TYR A 875 16.83 -6.00 12.47
C TYR A 875 17.03 -4.93 11.39
N ALA A 876 17.60 -3.79 11.78
CA ALA A 876 17.89 -2.64 10.92
C ALA A 876 19.36 -2.58 10.51
N ASN A 877 19.93 -3.72 10.13
CA ASN A 877 21.31 -3.84 9.66
C ASN A 877 21.58 -2.96 8.42
N LYS A 878 22.85 -2.60 8.22
CA LYS A 878 23.31 -1.75 7.10
C LYS A 878 24.68 -2.21 6.61
N PHE A 879 24.86 -2.24 5.29
CA PHE A 879 26.18 -2.18 4.68
C PHE A 879 26.69 -0.75 4.68
N TRP A 880 27.23 -0.31 5.82
CA TRP A 880 27.90 0.99 5.95
C TRP A 880 29.36 0.83 6.38
N SER A 881 30.24 1.58 5.72
CA SER A 881 31.60 1.82 6.18
C SER A 881 31.57 2.42 7.59
N GLY A 882 32.48 1.95 8.43
CA GLY A 882 32.50 2.19 9.86
C GLY A 882 31.67 1.15 10.63
N LEU A 883 30.48 0.78 10.16
CA LEU A 883 29.66 -0.25 10.81
C LEU A 883 30.22 -1.66 10.54
N ILE A 884 30.69 -1.93 9.30
CA ILE A 884 31.34 -3.19 8.94
C ILE A 884 32.58 -3.43 9.79
N GLU A 885 33.52 -2.49 9.81
CA GLU A 885 34.76 -2.64 10.59
C GLU A 885 34.52 -2.70 12.11
N ASN A 886 33.65 -1.84 12.65
CA ASN A 886 33.62 -1.57 14.08
C ASN A 886 32.52 -2.30 14.85
N TYR A 887 31.63 -2.99 14.14
CA TYR A 887 30.60 -3.83 14.75
C TYR A 887 30.63 -5.24 14.14
N TYR A 888 30.40 -5.37 12.84
CA TYR A 888 30.28 -6.70 12.21
C TYR A 888 31.60 -7.49 12.25
N ALA A 889 32.72 -6.89 11.86
CA ALA A 889 34.02 -7.54 11.87
C ALA A 889 34.49 -7.90 13.28
N GLN A 890 34.19 -7.06 14.27
CA GLN A 890 34.52 -7.34 15.68
C GLN A 890 33.80 -8.60 16.17
N ARG A 891 32.51 -8.77 15.84
CA ARG A 891 31.76 -9.98 16.19
C ARG A 891 32.35 -11.23 15.53
N TRP A 892 32.67 -11.15 14.24
CA TRP A 892 33.27 -12.27 13.52
C TRP A 892 34.64 -12.67 14.08
N ASN A 893 35.48 -11.70 14.45
CA ASN A 893 36.77 -11.97 15.10
C ASN A 893 36.61 -12.71 16.43
N VAL A 894 35.68 -12.29 17.29
CA VAL A 894 35.37 -12.99 18.55
C VAL A 894 34.91 -14.42 18.28
N PHE A 895 34.05 -14.62 17.27
CA PHE A 895 33.59 -15.96 16.90
C PHE A 895 34.72 -16.86 16.40
N PHE A 896 35.58 -16.37 15.51
CA PHE A 896 36.72 -17.14 15.01
C PHE A 896 37.70 -17.51 16.14
N ASP A 897 37.99 -16.59 17.05
CA ASP A 897 38.80 -16.85 18.24
C ASP A 897 38.20 -17.98 19.10
N VAL A 898 36.90 -17.91 19.39
CA VAL A 898 36.19 -18.95 20.15
C VAL A 898 36.26 -20.31 19.44
N VAL A 899 36.03 -20.36 18.12
CA VAL A 899 36.07 -21.61 17.34
C VAL A 899 37.47 -22.21 17.32
N ILE A 900 38.49 -21.41 17.06
CA ILE A 900 39.89 -21.85 17.01
C ILE A 900 40.32 -22.37 18.38
N LYS A 901 40.00 -21.64 19.45
CA LYS A 901 40.32 -22.05 20.82
C LYS A 901 39.62 -23.35 21.20
N SER A 902 38.35 -23.50 20.84
CA SER A 902 37.58 -24.73 21.04
C SER A 902 38.24 -25.95 20.38
N LEU A 903 38.77 -25.80 19.16
CA LEU A 903 39.51 -26.87 18.47
C LEU A 903 40.86 -27.18 19.13
N ILE A 904 41.60 -26.17 19.60
CA ILE A 904 42.89 -26.37 20.30
C ILE A 904 42.67 -27.11 21.62
N GLU A 905 41.65 -26.74 22.38
CA GLU A 905 41.36 -27.29 23.70
C GLU A 905 40.59 -28.63 23.64
N GLY A 906 39.99 -28.96 22.49
CA GLY A 906 39.21 -30.20 22.31
C GLY A 906 37.87 -30.19 23.04
N HIS A 907 37.28 -29.00 23.25
CA HIS A 907 36.00 -28.83 23.93
C HIS A 907 34.96 -28.22 22.98
N PRO A 908 33.67 -28.62 23.05
CA PRO A 908 32.64 -28.01 22.22
C PRO A 908 32.43 -26.54 22.58
N ILE A 909 31.99 -25.74 21.60
CA ILE A 909 31.68 -24.32 21.80
C ILE A 909 30.49 -24.17 22.75
N ASP A 910 30.72 -23.51 23.89
CA ASP A 910 29.66 -23.07 24.79
C ASP A 910 28.94 -21.85 24.17
N SER A 911 27.70 -22.05 23.76
CA SER A 911 26.88 -21.01 23.13
C SER A 911 26.57 -19.85 24.06
N ASN A 912 26.45 -20.09 25.37
CA ASN A 912 26.22 -19.03 26.35
C ASN A 912 27.47 -18.17 26.52
N LEU A 913 28.63 -18.80 26.58
CA LEU A 913 29.91 -18.09 26.64
C LEU A 913 30.15 -17.28 25.36
N LEU A 914 29.91 -17.86 24.17
CA LEU A 914 30.03 -17.15 22.90
C LEU A 914 29.11 -15.91 22.87
N ASN A 915 27.83 -16.07 23.20
CA ASN A 915 26.87 -14.95 23.21
C ASN A 915 27.28 -13.84 24.20
N LYS A 916 27.81 -14.22 25.36
CA LYS A 916 28.30 -13.27 26.35
C LYS A 916 29.56 -12.53 25.85
N ARG A 917 30.50 -13.23 25.22
CA ARG A 917 31.70 -12.62 24.64
C ARG A 917 31.35 -11.67 23.50
N LEU A 918 30.49 -12.11 22.56
CA LEU A 918 30.01 -11.25 21.46
C LEU A 918 29.40 -9.95 21.99
N PHE A 919 28.55 -10.05 23.02
CA PHE A 919 27.94 -8.87 23.63
C PHE A 919 28.95 -7.94 24.30
N LEU A 920 29.82 -8.48 25.16
CA LEU A 920 30.74 -7.66 25.97
C LEU A 920 31.96 -7.15 25.19
N GLU A 921 32.45 -7.89 24.20
CA GLU A 921 33.69 -7.57 23.47
C GLU A 921 33.44 -6.82 22.16
N ALA A 922 32.26 -6.98 21.52
CA ALA A 922 31.98 -6.37 20.23
C ALA A 922 30.73 -5.47 20.21
N GLU A 923 29.62 -5.91 20.78
CA GLU A 923 28.33 -5.22 20.63
C GLU A 923 28.21 -4.02 21.58
N LEU A 924 28.33 -4.25 22.89
CA LEU A 924 28.23 -3.23 23.94
C LEU A 924 29.25 -2.09 23.75
N PRO A 925 30.53 -2.38 23.43
CA PRO A 925 31.49 -1.31 23.16
C PRO A 925 31.08 -0.41 21.99
N PHE A 926 30.46 -0.96 20.94
CA PHE A 926 30.10 -0.21 19.74
C PHE A 926 29.02 0.85 20.00
N PHE A 927 27.90 0.49 20.64
CA PHE A 927 26.80 1.45 20.81
C PHE A 927 26.87 2.26 22.10
N MET A 928 27.55 1.76 23.15
CA MET A 928 27.58 2.44 24.46
C MET A 928 28.91 3.18 24.73
N LEU A 929 30.05 2.63 24.34
CA LEU A 929 31.38 3.16 24.74
C LEU A 929 32.08 3.93 23.62
N ASP A 930 31.83 3.56 22.36
CA ASP A 930 32.49 4.15 21.23
C ASP A 930 31.94 5.56 20.95
N ILE A 931 32.81 6.55 21.14
CA ILE A 931 32.53 7.97 20.92
C ILE A 931 33.37 8.54 19.79
N LYS A 932 34.02 7.68 19.01
CA LYS A 932 34.86 8.14 17.90
C LYS A 932 34.02 8.80 16.82
N LYS A 933 34.66 9.74 16.11
CA LYS A 933 34.08 10.36 14.93
C LYS A 933 34.27 9.43 13.74
N TYR A 934 33.17 9.11 13.08
CA TYR A 934 33.17 8.33 11.84
C TYR A 934 33.32 9.28 10.63
N PRO A 935 34.07 8.90 9.59
CA PRO A 935 34.22 9.73 8.41
C PRO A 935 32.89 10.03 7.70
N THR A 936 32.72 11.27 7.26
CA THR A 936 31.62 11.72 6.38
C THR A 936 32.10 11.95 4.94
N ASN A 937 33.40 11.84 4.71
CA ASN A 937 34.03 11.97 3.39
C ASN A 937 34.48 10.61 2.88
N THR A 938 34.42 10.44 1.57
CA THR A 938 34.81 9.21 0.87
C THR A 938 36.32 8.97 0.93
N GLN A 939 36.73 7.71 0.90
CA GLN A 939 38.11 7.28 0.84
C GLN A 939 38.37 6.46 -0.44
N GLY A 940 39.34 6.91 -1.24
CA GLY A 940 39.68 6.26 -2.52
C GLY A 940 38.68 6.54 -3.64
N ASP A 941 38.93 5.92 -4.79
CA ASP A 941 38.10 6.02 -6.00
C ASP A 941 37.30 4.72 -6.17
N SER A 942 35.97 4.81 -6.21
CA SER A 942 35.10 3.63 -6.21
C SER A 942 35.31 2.70 -7.41
N ILE A 943 35.54 3.25 -8.62
CA ILE A 943 35.82 2.44 -9.82
C ILE A 943 37.18 1.74 -9.68
N MET A 944 38.22 2.44 -9.23
CA MET A 944 39.54 1.83 -9.03
C MET A 944 39.49 0.70 -8.01
N ILE A 945 38.84 0.92 -6.87
CA ILE A 945 38.67 -0.08 -5.81
C ILE A 945 37.88 -1.29 -6.33
N VAL A 946 36.74 -1.06 -7.00
CA VAL A 946 35.94 -2.15 -7.57
C VAL A 946 36.75 -2.98 -8.57
N ARG A 947 37.57 -2.36 -9.42
CA ARG A 947 38.45 -3.09 -10.36
C ARG A 947 39.52 -3.91 -9.65
N GLN A 948 40.10 -3.40 -8.56
CA GLN A 948 41.05 -4.14 -7.73
C GLN A 948 40.39 -5.38 -7.13
N LEU A 949 39.21 -5.21 -6.54
CA LEU A 949 38.43 -6.29 -5.94
C LEU A 949 37.94 -7.32 -6.99
N PHE A 950 37.57 -6.84 -8.17
CA PHE A 950 37.25 -7.69 -9.31
C PHE A 950 38.44 -8.58 -9.66
N ASN A 951 39.63 -8.01 -9.85
CA ASN A 951 40.84 -8.79 -10.13
C ASN A 951 41.20 -9.77 -9.00
N LYS A 952 40.94 -9.41 -7.74
CA LYS A 952 41.21 -10.25 -6.57
C LYS A 952 40.29 -11.48 -6.53
N TYR A 953 39.00 -11.31 -6.83
CA TYR A 953 38.00 -12.36 -6.56
C TYR A 953 37.43 -13.07 -7.78
N HIS A 954 37.52 -12.48 -8.99
CA HIS A 954 36.83 -12.95 -10.20
C HIS A 954 37.06 -14.44 -10.50
N SER A 955 38.32 -14.89 -10.53
CA SER A 955 38.68 -16.28 -10.81
C SER A 955 38.08 -17.25 -9.78
N SER A 956 38.24 -16.95 -8.49
CA SER A 956 37.74 -17.79 -7.40
C SER A 956 36.22 -17.86 -7.32
N LEU A 957 35.54 -16.80 -7.75
CA LEU A 957 34.09 -16.70 -7.77
C LEU A 957 33.50 -17.46 -8.95
N ASN A 958 34.13 -17.38 -10.12
CA ASN A 958 33.74 -18.13 -11.30
C ASN A 958 33.68 -19.64 -11.00
N ASP A 959 34.70 -20.17 -10.31
CA ASP A 959 34.74 -21.59 -9.90
C ASP A 959 33.64 -21.97 -8.89
N PHE A 960 33.23 -21.05 -8.03
CA PHE A 960 32.15 -21.26 -7.07
C PHE A 960 30.79 -21.26 -7.78
N PHE A 961 30.52 -20.26 -8.61
CA PHE A 961 29.23 -20.12 -9.28
C PHE A 961 28.96 -21.24 -10.29
N LEU A 962 29.99 -21.84 -10.89
CA LEU A 962 29.85 -23.06 -11.69
C LEU A 962 29.42 -24.30 -10.86
N LYS A 963 29.67 -24.30 -9.54
CA LYS A 963 29.40 -25.43 -8.64
C LYS A 963 28.09 -25.28 -7.85
N VAL A 964 27.63 -24.06 -7.62
CA VAL A 964 26.36 -23.80 -6.92
C VAL A 964 25.20 -24.12 -7.86
N LYS A 965 24.61 -25.31 -7.72
CA LYS A 965 23.28 -25.57 -8.28
C LYS A 965 22.27 -24.77 -7.48
N THR A 966 21.56 -23.86 -8.13
CA THR A 966 20.40 -23.20 -7.56
C THR A 966 19.44 -24.25 -7.00
N THR A 967 19.27 -24.27 -5.68
CA THR A 967 18.15 -24.99 -5.08
C THR A 967 16.88 -24.28 -5.51
N ARG A 968 16.24 -24.78 -6.57
CA ARG A 968 14.83 -24.51 -6.87
C ARG A 968 13.96 -25.11 -5.77
N LYS A 969 14.07 -24.62 -4.54
CA LYS A 969 12.98 -24.79 -3.58
C LYS A 969 11.91 -23.82 -4.03
N ILE A 970 10.96 -24.34 -4.81
CA ILE A 970 9.64 -23.75 -4.92
C ILE A 970 9.12 -23.79 -3.49
N PHE A 971 9.16 -22.68 -2.78
CA PHE A 971 8.36 -22.55 -1.57
C PHE A 971 6.93 -22.40 -2.08
N PRO A 972 6.04 -23.40 -1.90
CA PRO A 972 4.62 -23.09 -1.90
C PRO A 972 4.40 -22.01 -0.82
N LEU A 973 3.38 -21.17 -1.01
CA LEU A 973 2.82 -20.19 -0.06
C LEU A 973 2.40 -20.79 1.31
N LYS A 974 2.97 -21.92 1.72
CA LYS A 974 2.59 -22.73 2.86
C LYS A 974 3.42 -22.51 4.13
N TYR A 975 4.44 -21.66 4.10
CA TYR A 975 5.19 -21.28 5.30
C TYR A 975 4.83 -19.86 5.68
N TYR A 976 3.73 -19.70 6.40
CA TYR A 976 3.44 -18.61 7.35
C TYR A 976 2.16 -18.88 8.18
N PHE A 977 1.44 -20.01 7.93
CA PHE A 977 0.26 -20.42 8.71
C PHE A 977 0.36 -21.81 9.36
N ASP A 978 1.56 -22.42 9.42
CA ASP A 978 1.78 -23.71 10.10
C ASP A 978 3.00 -23.58 11.04
N GLU A 979 2.82 -22.78 12.10
CA GLU A 979 3.40 -22.88 13.45
C GLU A 979 2.97 -21.62 14.23
N THR A 980 1.65 -21.45 14.45
CA THR A 980 0.99 -20.89 15.66
C THR A 980 -0.50 -20.62 15.43
#